data_AF-A0A3Q3NLK6-F1
#
_entry.id   AF-A0A3Q3NLK6-F1
#
_cell.length_a   1.000
_cell.length_b   1.000
_cell.length_c   1.000
_cell.angle_alpha   90.00
_cell.angle_beta   90.00
_cell.angle_gamma   90.00
#
_symmetry.space_group_name_H-M   'P 1'
#
loop_
_entity.id
_entity.type
_entity.pdbx_description
1 polymer ?
#
loop_
_entity_poly.entity_id
_entity_poly.type
_entity_poly.pdbx_seq_one_letter_code
_entity_poly.pdbx_strand_id
1 'polypeptide(L)'
;MCRFLRYCVSHCLHAAMTRLEEVNGEVSMWSSVRWLGYLSGVNLLFALCLGLYARWERTTEPTILIIFVLALFVLGIASILYYYFGMERVSLSLIHLWYGFLLGLLCFLNNRALESDVKEQAADCMLLASVALRTLWALLERMFGCARYRPAFLTSAERLELAGFATASTVLLIQKSLSVMVLVVALATVMVALRMKAVLALSNLVCFAVITAVLFFKSLNISTNPFALACFFSQLICDPLLDVYFSGLSVTERWQPFLVWRGLWRRLSLVPLLVVEMAFIILASRKLTDLDHWYLMIPAVVVCVCFWSICHMVFVITVWGFHTKLSDCQRLCFAQGPGFSGLDKIMASKGMRHFCLISERLVLFTLVSTVAVAALCWQASSSVFVSMFLLVMPLESLFHGLFHELGNTLGGTCVGYAVVIPTNYCSPDGQPMLLPPEQVQELNRRSTGILNNMQRFFAHHLIESFGCDYSTSGMTLEALQAKIKSFLELRTTDGPRHDTYLVFYSGHTHRTGEWALAGGDTLRLDQILEWWREKNTSFRSRLILVLDCDNSLPWVKDIRKVENLYVAVQGATLARVTGVQLEDPPQLGDFTSQWVEYNCNSNSNIQWSERGRSVSAAYGISKHWSDYTLHLPTGSDVTNHWSMYFPRMTYPVVHLALWCSGLNLLWICNVCLRCLKRVKLNWFPPAILDTGQGFKLVRS
;
A
#
# COMPACT_ATOMS: atom_id res chain seq x y z
N MET A 1 -6.09 -16.58 9.59
CA MET A 1 -7.49 -16.87 10.00
C MET A 1 -8.52 -16.01 9.26
N CYS A 2 -8.49 -14.68 9.33
CA CYS A 2 -9.54 -13.84 8.69
C CYS A 2 -9.67 -13.99 7.16
N ARG A 3 -8.57 -14.23 6.42
CA ARG A 3 -8.64 -14.50 4.96
C ARG A 3 -9.35 -15.81 4.62
N PHE A 4 -9.18 -16.85 5.44
CA PHE A 4 -9.80 -18.16 5.24
C PHE A 4 -11.28 -18.13 5.60
N LEU A 5 -11.65 -17.48 6.71
CA LEU A 5 -13.06 -17.22 7.09
C LEU A 5 -13.79 -16.40 6.03
N ARG A 6 -13.14 -15.34 5.50
CA ARG A 6 -13.68 -14.50 4.43
C ARG A 6 -13.87 -15.27 3.12
N TYR A 7 -12.91 -16.13 2.77
CA TYR A 7 -13.03 -17.02 1.62
C TYR A 7 -14.14 -18.05 1.82
N CYS A 8 -14.21 -18.75 2.95
CA CYS A 8 -15.26 -19.73 3.22
C CYS A 8 -16.66 -19.10 3.23
N VAL A 9 -16.86 -17.97 3.90
CA VAL A 9 -18.16 -17.29 3.94
C VAL A 9 -18.55 -16.81 2.55
N SER A 10 -17.67 -16.11 1.84
CA SER A 10 -17.96 -15.61 0.49
C SER A 10 -18.23 -16.74 -0.50
N HIS A 11 -17.45 -17.82 -0.48
CA HIS A 11 -17.53 -18.89 -1.46
C HIS A 11 -18.68 -19.88 -1.16
N CYS A 12 -18.98 -20.14 0.13
CA CYS A 12 -20.13 -20.97 0.51
C CYS A 12 -21.45 -20.23 0.27
N LEU A 13 -21.52 -18.92 0.54
CA LEU A 13 -22.69 -18.11 0.18
C LEU A 13 -22.85 -18.01 -1.32
N HIS A 14 -21.78 -17.74 -2.07
CA HIS A 14 -21.86 -17.66 -3.52
C HIS A 14 -22.33 -18.98 -4.14
N ALA A 15 -21.80 -20.13 -3.68
CA ALA A 15 -22.22 -21.45 -4.15
C ALA A 15 -23.66 -21.82 -3.74
N ALA A 16 -24.10 -21.44 -2.54
CA ALA A 16 -25.49 -21.64 -2.11
C ALA A 16 -26.46 -20.74 -2.90
N MET A 17 -26.00 -19.58 -3.37
CA MET A 17 -26.81 -18.60 -4.09
C MET A 17 -26.87 -18.86 -5.59
N THR A 18 -25.80 -19.33 -6.23
CA THR A 18 -25.86 -19.79 -7.63
C THR A 18 -26.84 -20.96 -7.75
N ARG A 19 -26.87 -21.84 -6.75
CA ARG A 19 -27.89 -22.90 -6.61
C ARG A 19 -29.30 -22.34 -6.45
N LEU A 20 -29.48 -21.19 -5.79
CA LEU A 20 -30.79 -20.57 -5.60
C LEU A 20 -31.27 -19.83 -6.87
N GLU A 21 -30.35 -19.18 -7.61
CA GLU A 21 -30.63 -18.56 -8.91
C GLU A 21 -31.02 -19.60 -9.97
N GLU A 22 -30.37 -20.77 -9.98
CA GLU A 22 -30.76 -21.91 -10.83
C GLU A 22 -32.17 -22.44 -10.51
N VAL A 23 -32.62 -22.31 -9.25
CA VAL A 23 -33.93 -22.81 -8.79
C VAL A 23 -35.05 -21.80 -9.03
N ASN A 24 -34.78 -20.49 -8.97
CA ASN A 24 -35.83 -19.46 -8.94
C ASN A 24 -36.20 -18.82 -10.29
N GLY A 25 -35.55 -19.19 -11.40
CA GLY A 25 -35.97 -19.06 -12.83
C GLY A 25 -36.54 -17.73 -13.38
N GLU A 26 -37.44 -17.07 -12.68
CA GLU A 26 -38.30 -15.98 -13.14
C GLU A 26 -37.92 -14.59 -12.59
N VAL A 27 -37.25 -14.49 -11.43
CA VAL A 27 -36.79 -13.21 -10.87
C VAL A 27 -35.30 -13.26 -10.57
N SER A 28 -34.49 -12.57 -11.38
CA SER A 28 -33.06 -12.41 -11.08
C SER A 28 -32.90 -11.72 -9.72
N MET A 29 -32.20 -12.35 -8.79
CA MET A 29 -31.99 -11.83 -7.42
C MET A 29 -31.38 -10.43 -7.45
N TRP A 30 -30.56 -10.16 -8.47
CA TRP A 30 -29.98 -8.86 -8.80
C TRP A 30 -31.01 -7.75 -9.07
N SER A 31 -32.16 -8.08 -9.66
CA SER A 31 -33.25 -7.11 -9.88
C SER A 31 -33.92 -6.71 -8.56
N SER A 32 -34.23 -7.67 -7.68
CA SER A 32 -34.79 -7.42 -6.35
C SER A 32 -33.84 -6.60 -5.47
N VAL A 33 -32.56 -6.94 -5.57
CA VAL A 33 -31.42 -6.21 -5.03
C VAL A 33 -31.54 -4.75 -5.50
N ARG A 34 -31.49 -4.45 -6.80
CA ARG A 34 -31.61 -3.06 -7.30
C ARG A 34 -32.86 -2.30 -6.85
N TRP A 35 -34.01 -2.98 -6.79
CA TRP A 35 -35.26 -2.39 -6.30
C TRP A 35 -35.16 -1.88 -4.86
N LEU A 36 -34.42 -2.58 -3.99
CA LEU A 36 -34.18 -2.15 -2.62
C LEU A 36 -33.42 -0.81 -2.56
N GLY A 37 -32.44 -0.62 -3.45
CA GLY A 37 -31.71 0.64 -3.59
C GLY A 37 -32.63 1.79 -4.02
N TYR A 38 -33.49 1.58 -5.02
CA TYR A 38 -34.47 2.59 -5.45
C TYR A 38 -35.49 2.91 -4.35
N LEU A 39 -36.00 1.90 -3.66
CA LEU A 39 -36.94 2.06 -2.55
C LEU A 39 -36.34 2.91 -1.43
N SER A 40 -35.07 2.69 -1.09
CA SER A 40 -34.35 3.51 -0.10
C SER A 40 -34.31 4.99 -0.51
N GLY A 41 -34.03 5.30 -1.77
CA GLY A 41 -33.96 6.67 -2.27
C GLY A 41 -35.34 7.37 -2.32
N VAL A 42 -36.37 6.64 -2.76
CA VAL A 42 -37.75 7.15 -2.78
C VAL A 42 -38.26 7.40 -1.36
N ASN A 43 -38.02 6.47 -0.43
CA ASN A 43 -38.38 6.62 0.97
C ASN A 43 -37.67 7.82 1.62
N LEU A 44 -36.38 8.04 1.31
CA LEU A 44 -35.65 9.23 1.74
C LEU A 44 -36.31 10.50 1.21
N LEU A 45 -36.63 10.58 -0.09
CA LEU A 45 -37.27 11.74 -0.69
C LEU A 45 -38.61 12.08 0.00
N PHE A 46 -39.45 11.07 0.26
CA PHE A 46 -40.71 11.28 0.98
C PHE A 46 -40.49 11.77 2.40
N ALA A 47 -39.53 11.20 3.12
CA ALA A 47 -39.18 11.64 4.47
C ALA A 47 -38.75 13.12 4.48
N LEU A 48 -37.93 13.54 3.51
CA LEU A 48 -37.47 14.92 3.39
C LEU A 48 -38.62 15.89 3.10
N CYS A 49 -39.50 15.53 2.16
CA CYS A 49 -40.67 16.34 1.83
C CYS A 49 -41.64 16.47 3.00
N LEU A 50 -41.93 15.36 3.69
CA LEU A 50 -42.85 15.34 4.84
C LEU A 50 -42.31 16.16 6.01
N GLY A 51 -41.02 16.03 6.34
CA GLY A 51 -40.39 16.81 7.41
C GLY A 51 -40.37 18.31 7.12
N LEU A 52 -40.06 18.71 5.87
CA LEU A 52 -40.11 20.14 5.49
C LEU A 52 -41.53 20.70 5.52
N TYR A 53 -42.51 19.90 5.10
CA TYR A 53 -43.92 20.28 5.14
C TYR A 53 -44.43 20.43 6.59
N ALA A 54 -44.14 19.48 7.47
CA ALA A 54 -44.51 19.54 8.89
C ALA A 54 -43.95 20.80 9.56
N ARG A 55 -42.70 21.16 9.24
CA ARG A 55 -42.06 22.38 9.74
C ARG A 55 -42.69 23.65 9.22
N TRP A 56 -42.95 23.73 7.92
CA TRP A 56 -43.62 24.89 7.35
C TRP A 56 -45.01 25.09 7.94
N GLU A 57 -45.81 24.03 8.08
CA GLU A 57 -47.15 24.07 8.65
C GLU A 57 -47.14 24.61 10.09
N ARG A 58 -46.12 24.24 10.88
CA ARG A 58 -45.99 24.67 12.27
C ARG A 58 -45.35 26.03 12.48
N THR A 59 -44.33 26.39 11.69
CA THR A 59 -43.62 27.66 11.87
C THR A 59 -44.22 28.79 11.05
N THR A 60 -44.99 28.48 10.00
CA THR A 60 -45.53 29.44 9.01
C THR A 60 -44.46 30.30 8.34
N GLU A 61 -43.19 29.91 8.42
CA GLU A 61 -42.09 30.68 7.85
C GLU A 61 -42.07 30.56 6.32
N PRO A 62 -42.15 31.68 5.57
CA PRO A 62 -42.22 31.65 4.11
C PRO A 62 -40.94 31.11 3.47
N THR A 63 -39.81 31.19 4.17
CA THR A 63 -38.50 30.67 3.73
C THR A 63 -38.52 29.16 3.51
N ILE A 64 -39.17 28.40 4.39
CA ILE A 64 -39.28 26.93 4.27
C ILE A 64 -40.12 26.56 3.05
N LEU A 65 -41.20 27.30 2.78
CA LEU A 65 -42.03 27.10 1.59
C LEU A 65 -41.27 27.39 0.30
N ILE A 66 -40.51 28.49 0.26
CA ILE A 66 -39.67 28.84 -0.90
C ILE A 66 -38.66 27.73 -1.18
N ILE A 67 -38.00 27.22 -0.13
CA ILE A 67 -37.04 26.11 -0.25
C ILE A 67 -37.74 24.84 -0.76
N PHE A 68 -38.94 24.54 -0.27
CA PHE A 68 -39.72 23.39 -0.71
C PHE A 68 -40.12 23.48 -2.20
N VAL A 69 -40.57 24.65 -2.65
CA VAL A 69 -40.86 24.89 -4.08
C VAL A 69 -39.59 24.78 -4.93
N LEU A 70 -38.48 25.35 -4.46
CA LEU A 70 -37.18 25.22 -5.13
C LEU A 70 -36.73 23.76 -5.22
N ALA A 71 -37.02 22.95 -4.19
CA ALA A 71 -36.71 21.51 -4.20
C ALA A 71 -37.42 20.76 -5.32
N LEU A 72 -38.72 21.03 -5.49
CA LEU A 72 -39.51 20.45 -6.57
C LEU A 72 -39.00 20.91 -7.94
N PHE A 73 -38.60 22.17 -8.06
CA PHE A 73 -38.02 22.71 -9.29
C PHE A 73 -36.69 22.05 -9.65
N VAL A 74 -35.79 21.88 -8.68
CA VAL A 74 -34.50 21.18 -8.88
C VAL A 74 -34.73 19.72 -9.28
N LEU A 75 -35.68 19.03 -8.66
CA LEU A 75 -36.05 17.65 -9.02
C LEU A 75 -36.62 17.58 -10.45
N GLY A 76 -37.45 18.56 -10.84
CA GLY A 76 -37.97 18.69 -12.20
C GLY A 76 -36.86 18.89 -13.22
N ILE A 77 -35.93 19.81 -12.98
CA ILE A 77 -34.76 20.03 -13.85
C ILE A 77 -33.91 18.76 -13.94
N ALA A 78 -33.61 18.12 -12.80
CA ALA A 78 -32.82 16.88 -12.80
C ALA A 78 -33.51 15.79 -13.63
N SER A 79 -34.82 15.66 -13.54
CA SER A 79 -35.61 14.71 -14.33
C SER A 79 -35.55 15.05 -15.83
N ILE A 80 -35.69 16.32 -16.20
CA ILE A 80 -35.59 16.78 -17.59
C ILE A 80 -34.19 16.50 -18.16
N LEU A 81 -33.13 16.82 -17.41
CA LEU A 81 -31.75 16.56 -17.81
C LEU A 81 -31.46 15.06 -17.99
N TYR A 82 -32.09 14.22 -17.16
CA TYR A 82 -31.97 12.77 -17.28
C TYR A 82 -32.67 12.23 -18.53
N TYR A 83 -33.97 12.50 -18.67
CA TYR A 83 -34.80 11.87 -19.70
C TYR A 83 -34.68 12.53 -21.07
N TYR A 84 -34.62 13.85 -21.16
CA TYR A 84 -34.63 14.57 -22.45
C TYR A 84 -33.24 14.84 -23.00
N PHE A 85 -32.27 15.12 -22.14
CA PHE A 85 -30.91 15.47 -22.57
C PHE A 85 -29.89 14.33 -22.43
N GLY A 86 -30.27 13.19 -21.84
CA GLY A 86 -29.36 12.07 -21.58
C GLY A 86 -28.18 12.41 -20.67
N MET A 87 -28.27 13.51 -19.92
CA MET A 87 -27.19 14.04 -19.07
C MET A 87 -27.22 13.40 -17.67
N GLU A 88 -27.10 12.08 -17.61
CA GLU A 88 -27.27 11.30 -16.37
C GLU A 88 -26.37 11.78 -15.22
N ARG A 89 -25.10 12.07 -15.51
CA ARG A 89 -24.13 12.51 -14.49
C ARG A 89 -24.51 13.84 -13.86
N VAL A 90 -25.00 14.79 -14.66
CA VAL A 90 -25.38 16.13 -14.17
C VAL A 90 -26.68 16.05 -13.38
N SER A 91 -27.65 15.29 -13.87
CA SER A 91 -28.90 15.01 -13.16
C SER A 91 -28.65 14.39 -11.78
N LEU A 92 -27.90 13.28 -11.73
CA LEU A 92 -27.56 12.63 -10.46
C LEU A 92 -26.75 13.55 -9.54
N SER A 93 -25.86 14.37 -10.11
CA SER A 93 -25.08 15.33 -9.32
C SER A 93 -25.98 16.37 -8.64
N LEU A 94 -26.98 16.90 -9.35
CA LEU A 94 -27.95 17.83 -8.77
C LEU A 94 -28.77 17.17 -7.65
N ILE A 95 -29.20 15.91 -7.85
CA ILE A 95 -29.98 15.16 -6.86
C ILE A 95 -29.16 14.94 -5.57
N HIS A 96 -27.93 14.46 -5.67
CA HIS A 96 -27.06 14.23 -4.50
C HIS A 96 -26.75 15.52 -3.73
N LEU A 97 -26.45 16.60 -4.46
CA LEU A 97 -26.26 17.92 -3.85
C LEU A 97 -27.50 18.35 -3.06
N TRP A 98 -28.68 18.14 -3.64
CA TRP A 98 -29.94 18.53 -3.06
C TRP A 98 -30.32 17.67 -1.85
N TYR A 99 -30.09 16.35 -1.88
CA TYR A 99 -30.30 15.50 -0.71
C TYR A 99 -29.47 15.93 0.49
N GLY A 100 -28.18 16.22 0.27
CA GLY A 100 -27.31 16.75 1.32
C GLY A 100 -27.84 18.07 1.90
N PHE A 101 -28.31 18.98 1.03
CA PHE A 101 -28.87 20.27 1.42
C PHE A 101 -30.16 20.13 2.25
N LEU A 102 -31.11 19.33 1.80
CA LEU A 102 -32.38 19.12 2.53
C LEU A 102 -32.17 18.40 3.87
N LEU A 103 -31.28 17.40 3.93
CA LEU A 103 -30.90 16.74 5.19
C LEU A 103 -30.26 17.74 6.16
N GLY A 104 -29.40 18.63 5.67
CA GLY A 104 -28.80 19.69 6.48
C GLY A 104 -29.84 20.66 7.03
N LEU A 105 -30.79 21.10 6.21
CA LEU A 105 -31.88 21.97 6.65
C LEU A 105 -32.76 21.29 7.72
N LEU A 106 -33.12 20.02 7.51
CA LEU A 106 -33.86 19.24 8.50
C LEU A 106 -33.04 19.06 9.80
N CYS A 107 -31.72 18.96 9.70
CA CYS A 107 -30.88 18.92 10.89
C CYS A 107 -30.89 20.25 11.66
N PHE A 108 -30.77 21.40 10.98
CA PHE A 108 -30.53 22.70 11.64
C PHE A 108 -31.80 23.49 12.00
N LEU A 109 -32.90 23.30 11.28
CA LEU A 109 -34.18 23.98 11.52
C LEU A 109 -35.07 23.20 12.51
N ASN A 110 -34.51 22.68 13.60
CA ASN A 110 -35.29 21.90 14.58
C ASN A 110 -35.79 22.81 15.72
N ASN A 111 -37.07 22.68 16.08
CA ASN A 111 -37.70 23.40 17.19
C ASN A 111 -38.45 22.40 18.09
N ARG A 112 -38.32 22.53 19.41
CA ARG A 112 -38.93 21.62 20.40
C ARG A 112 -40.46 21.51 20.29
N ALA A 113 -41.11 22.51 19.70
CA ALA A 113 -42.54 22.47 19.43
C ALA A 113 -42.96 21.35 18.43
N LEU A 114 -42.01 20.81 17.64
CA LEU A 114 -42.25 19.77 16.63
C LEU A 114 -42.17 18.34 17.17
N GLU A 115 -41.60 18.10 18.37
CA GLU A 115 -41.41 16.73 18.90
C GLU A 115 -42.75 15.97 19.10
N SER A 116 -43.86 16.71 19.26
CA SER A 116 -45.20 16.15 19.42
C SER A 116 -45.99 16.02 18.12
N ASP A 117 -45.46 16.47 16.98
CA ASP A 117 -46.16 16.42 15.71
C ASP A 117 -46.07 15.02 15.08
N VAL A 118 -47.23 14.43 14.77
CA VAL A 118 -47.33 13.09 14.16
C VAL A 118 -46.63 13.05 12.80
N LYS A 119 -46.64 14.16 12.04
CA LYS A 119 -46.01 14.25 10.72
C LYS A 119 -44.48 14.26 10.82
N GLU A 120 -43.92 14.95 11.82
CA GLU A 120 -42.47 14.95 12.08
C GLU A 120 -42.02 13.57 12.57
N GLN A 121 -42.77 12.93 13.48
CA GLN A 121 -42.47 11.57 13.93
C GLN A 121 -42.51 10.53 12.80
N ALA A 122 -43.48 10.66 11.89
CA ALA A 122 -43.54 9.84 10.69
C ALA A 122 -42.33 10.06 9.78
N ALA A 123 -41.92 11.33 9.57
CA ALA A 123 -40.72 11.65 8.81
C ALA A 123 -39.45 11.06 9.46
N ASP A 124 -39.29 11.17 10.78
CA ASP A 124 -38.16 10.61 11.52
C ASP A 124 -38.10 9.07 11.41
N CYS A 125 -39.24 8.39 11.50
CA CYS A 125 -39.32 6.94 11.27
C CYS A 125 -38.93 6.57 9.84
N MET A 126 -39.39 7.34 8.84
CA MET A 126 -39.03 7.12 7.44
C MET A 126 -37.53 7.37 7.19
N LEU A 127 -36.91 8.35 7.84
CA LEU A 127 -35.46 8.59 7.76
C LEU A 127 -34.68 7.36 8.26
N LEU A 128 -35.05 6.82 9.42
CA LEU A 128 -34.45 5.59 9.96
C LEU A 128 -34.69 4.37 9.05
N ALA A 129 -35.90 4.22 8.53
CA ALA A 129 -36.21 3.16 7.57
C ALA A 129 -35.34 3.27 6.30
N SER A 130 -35.05 4.50 5.83
CA SER A 130 -34.15 4.71 4.69
C SER A 130 -32.73 4.21 4.99
N VAL A 131 -32.22 4.44 6.20
CA VAL A 131 -30.91 3.95 6.62
C VAL A 131 -30.89 2.42 6.68
N ALA A 132 -31.93 1.81 7.25
CA ALA A 132 -32.06 0.36 7.32
C ALA A 132 -32.11 -0.29 5.92
N LEU A 133 -32.91 0.27 5.01
CA LEU A 133 -32.99 -0.19 3.62
C LEU A 133 -31.66 -0.01 2.88
N ARG A 134 -30.99 1.14 3.07
CA ARG A 134 -29.69 1.44 2.45
C ARG A 134 -28.58 0.52 2.93
N THR A 135 -28.54 0.23 4.24
CA THR A 135 -27.54 -0.65 4.85
C THR A 135 -27.76 -2.09 4.42
N LEU A 136 -29.01 -2.56 4.41
CA LEU A 136 -29.38 -3.88 3.88
C LEU A 136 -29.00 -4.00 2.40
N TRP A 137 -29.30 -2.97 1.59
CA TRP A 137 -28.88 -2.88 0.20
C TRP A 137 -27.37 -3.03 0.02
N ALA A 138 -26.61 -2.20 0.75
CA ALA A 138 -25.15 -2.17 0.70
C ALA A 138 -24.51 -3.50 1.11
N LEU A 139 -25.08 -4.16 2.12
CA LEU A 139 -24.62 -5.45 2.62
C LEU A 139 -24.89 -6.57 1.60
N LEU A 140 -26.12 -6.63 1.09
CA LEU A 140 -26.54 -7.61 0.10
C LEU A 140 -25.70 -7.49 -1.18
N GLU A 141 -25.51 -6.28 -1.72
CA GLU A 141 -24.69 -6.05 -2.91
C GLU A 141 -23.26 -6.62 -2.77
N ARG A 142 -22.68 -6.52 -1.57
CA ARG A 142 -21.32 -7.02 -1.27
C ARG A 142 -21.29 -8.52 -1.00
N MET A 143 -22.30 -9.06 -0.30
CA MET A 143 -22.43 -10.49 -0.07
C MET A 143 -22.62 -11.25 -1.39
N PHE A 144 -23.34 -10.65 -2.35
CA PHE A 144 -23.54 -11.20 -3.69
C PHE A 144 -22.37 -10.96 -4.66
N GLY A 145 -21.29 -10.32 -4.23
CA GLY A 145 -20.15 -10.00 -5.10
C GLY A 145 -20.51 -9.04 -6.26
N CYS A 146 -21.66 -8.36 -6.18
CA CYS A 146 -22.13 -7.43 -7.20
C CYS A 146 -21.47 -6.04 -7.08
N ALA A 147 -20.87 -5.76 -5.92
CA ALA A 147 -20.23 -4.48 -5.64
C ALA A 147 -19.00 -4.24 -6.53
N ARG A 148 -19.01 -3.13 -7.28
CA ARG A 148 -17.86 -2.69 -8.07
C ARG A 148 -16.96 -1.77 -7.26
N TYR A 149 -15.81 -2.28 -6.82
CA TYR A 149 -14.82 -1.46 -6.13
C TYR A 149 -14.04 -0.59 -7.12
N ARG A 150 -14.08 0.72 -6.92
CA ARG A 150 -13.28 1.69 -7.69
C ARG A 150 -12.29 2.41 -6.78
N PRO A 151 -11.06 2.66 -7.24
CA PRO A 151 -10.08 3.41 -6.48
C PRO A 151 -10.47 4.90 -6.51
N ALA A 152 -11.08 5.37 -5.43
CA ALA A 152 -11.46 6.77 -5.26
C ALA A 152 -11.39 7.15 -3.77
N PHE A 153 -10.93 8.37 -3.49
CA PHE A 153 -10.97 8.92 -2.14
C PHE A 153 -12.42 9.17 -1.69
N LEU A 154 -13.19 9.86 -2.53
CA LEU A 154 -14.63 10.09 -2.37
C LEU A 154 -15.29 9.95 -3.72
N THR A 155 -16.50 9.39 -3.75
CA THR A 155 -17.35 9.33 -4.93
C THR A 155 -17.92 10.73 -5.24
N SER A 156 -18.42 10.93 -6.47
CA SER A 156 -19.10 12.17 -6.82
C SER A 156 -20.34 12.41 -5.97
N ALA A 157 -21.11 11.36 -5.68
CA ALA A 157 -22.30 11.41 -4.84
C ALA A 157 -21.97 11.91 -3.43
N GLU A 158 -21.01 11.26 -2.75
CA GLU A 158 -20.58 11.64 -1.39
C GLU A 158 -20.08 13.08 -1.33
N ARG A 159 -19.26 13.52 -2.29
CA ARG A 159 -18.76 14.90 -2.33
C ARG A 159 -19.89 15.92 -2.45
N LEU A 160 -20.91 15.62 -3.25
CA LEU A 160 -22.03 16.51 -3.48
C LEU A 160 -22.98 16.52 -2.28
N GLU A 161 -23.25 15.37 -1.65
CA GLU A 161 -24.04 15.30 -0.41
C GLU A 161 -23.35 16.06 0.74
N LEU A 162 -22.04 15.89 0.92
CA LEU A 162 -21.24 16.67 1.87
C LEU A 162 -21.30 18.17 1.56
N ALA A 163 -21.14 18.57 0.29
CA ALA A 163 -21.21 19.98 -0.12
C ALA A 163 -22.61 20.58 0.10
N GLY A 164 -23.66 19.82 -0.17
CA GLY A 164 -25.05 20.20 0.09
C GLY A 164 -25.28 20.45 1.57
N PHE A 165 -24.85 19.52 2.44
CA PHE A 165 -24.99 19.64 3.89
C PHE A 165 -24.20 20.83 4.44
N ALA A 166 -22.99 21.06 3.94
CA ALA A 166 -22.18 22.24 4.27
C ALA A 166 -22.83 23.55 3.79
N THR A 167 -23.52 23.53 2.65
CA THR A 167 -24.25 24.71 2.15
C THR A 167 -25.47 25.01 3.02
N ALA A 168 -26.18 23.97 3.50
CA ALA A 168 -27.31 24.13 4.41
C ALA A 168 -26.93 24.77 5.74
N SER A 169 -25.68 24.63 6.20
CA SER A 169 -25.23 25.27 7.44
C SER A 169 -25.18 26.80 7.36
N THR A 170 -25.26 27.39 6.16
CA THR A 170 -25.32 28.86 5.97
C THR A 170 -26.58 29.50 6.53
N VAL A 171 -27.61 28.71 6.84
CA VAL A 171 -28.79 29.16 7.61
C VAL A 171 -28.42 29.56 9.04
N LEU A 172 -27.29 29.03 9.56
CA LEU A 172 -26.76 29.39 10.86
C LEU A 172 -25.89 30.66 10.77
N LEU A 173 -25.70 31.33 11.91
CA LEU A 173 -24.73 32.41 12.06
C LEU A 173 -23.35 32.00 11.52
N ILE A 174 -22.63 32.94 10.89
CA ILE A 174 -21.38 32.71 10.15
C ILE A 174 -20.38 31.85 10.95
N GLN A 175 -20.17 32.13 12.23
CA GLN A 175 -19.23 31.38 13.08
C GLN A 175 -19.67 29.92 13.32
N LYS A 176 -20.97 29.70 13.53
CA LYS A 176 -21.55 28.35 13.72
C LYS A 176 -21.54 27.58 12.40
N SER A 177 -21.87 28.24 11.29
CA SER A 177 -21.78 27.67 9.94
C SER A 177 -20.35 27.21 9.63
N LEU A 178 -19.34 28.05 9.89
CA LEU A 178 -17.93 27.70 9.69
C LEU A 178 -17.53 26.46 10.50
N SER A 179 -17.98 26.35 11.76
CA SER A 179 -17.71 25.18 12.61
C SER A 179 -18.26 23.88 11.98
N VAL A 180 -19.47 23.95 11.42
CA VAL A 180 -20.13 22.82 10.75
C VAL A 180 -19.43 22.48 9.44
N MET A 181 -19.04 23.47 8.63
CA MET A 181 -18.29 23.23 7.40
C MET A 181 -16.98 22.47 7.67
N VAL A 182 -16.22 22.89 8.70
CA VAL A 182 -15.00 22.19 9.12
C VAL A 182 -15.31 20.76 9.58
N LEU A 183 -16.41 20.54 10.32
CA LEU A 183 -16.84 19.21 10.72
C LEU A 183 -17.20 18.32 9.52
N VAL A 184 -17.85 18.86 8.50
CA VAL A 184 -18.18 18.11 7.27
C VAL A 184 -16.91 17.71 6.52
N VAL A 185 -15.91 18.59 6.46
CA VAL A 185 -14.59 18.24 5.90
C VAL A 185 -13.91 17.16 6.75
N ALA A 186 -14.02 17.21 8.07
CA ALA A 186 -13.53 16.16 8.97
C ALA A 186 -14.24 14.81 8.74
N LEU A 187 -15.55 14.80 8.51
CA LEU A 187 -16.28 13.59 8.12
C LEU A 187 -15.75 13.02 6.80
N ALA A 188 -15.51 13.90 5.83
CA ALA A 188 -14.94 13.53 4.53
C ALA A 188 -13.55 12.87 4.68
N THR A 189 -12.68 13.39 5.55
CA THR A 189 -11.35 12.79 5.79
C THR A 189 -11.44 11.45 6.51
N VAL A 190 -12.39 11.27 7.45
CA VAL A 190 -12.69 9.96 8.07
C VAL A 190 -13.17 8.94 7.03
N MET A 191 -14.05 9.34 6.11
CA MET A 191 -14.51 8.47 5.01
C MET A 191 -13.34 8.03 4.12
N VAL A 192 -12.43 8.96 3.79
CA VAL A 192 -11.21 8.65 3.04
C VAL A 192 -10.35 7.65 3.83
N ALA A 193 -10.17 7.84 5.13
CA ALA A 193 -9.40 6.93 5.98
C ALA A 193 -9.97 5.50 5.99
N LEU A 194 -11.29 5.36 6.04
CA LEU A 194 -11.98 4.07 5.94
C LEU A 194 -11.77 3.40 4.58
N ARG A 195 -11.94 4.14 3.47
CA ARG A 195 -11.73 3.60 2.11
C ARG A 195 -10.27 3.17 1.87
N MET A 196 -9.33 3.94 2.39
CA MET A 196 -7.90 3.60 2.37
C MET A 196 -7.54 2.52 3.41
N LYS A 197 -8.49 2.09 4.26
CA LYS A 197 -8.31 1.19 5.42
C LYS A 197 -7.05 1.50 6.24
N ALA A 198 -6.81 2.80 6.45
CA ALA A 198 -5.72 3.25 7.30
C ALA A 198 -5.81 2.57 8.67
N VAL A 199 -4.67 2.25 9.29
CA VAL A 199 -4.59 1.47 10.54
C VAL A 199 -5.49 2.05 11.65
N LEU A 200 -5.57 3.38 11.74
CA LEU A 200 -6.34 4.08 12.76
C LEU A 200 -7.75 4.50 12.30
N ALA A 201 -8.21 4.07 11.12
CA ALA A 201 -9.47 4.54 10.53
C ALA A 201 -10.70 4.26 11.41
N LEU A 202 -10.80 3.06 12.01
CA LEU A 202 -11.90 2.72 12.92
C LEU A 202 -11.84 3.53 14.21
N SER A 203 -10.63 3.72 14.77
CA SER A 203 -10.43 4.56 15.94
C SER A 203 -10.83 6.01 15.67
N ASN A 204 -10.51 6.54 14.49
CA ASN A 204 -10.93 7.87 14.07
C ASN A 204 -12.43 7.98 13.92
N LEU A 205 -13.08 6.96 13.36
CA LEU A 205 -14.54 6.95 13.21
C LEU A 205 -15.24 6.98 14.58
N VAL A 206 -14.77 6.16 15.52
CA VAL A 206 -15.32 6.13 16.89
C VAL A 206 -15.06 7.46 17.60
N CYS A 207 -13.83 7.98 17.52
CA CYS A 207 -13.46 9.27 18.09
C CYS A 207 -14.32 10.40 17.53
N PHE A 208 -14.47 10.46 16.20
CA PHE A 208 -15.33 11.41 15.51
C PHE A 208 -16.77 11.31 16.00
N ALA A 209 -17.38 10.12 15.95
CA ALA A 209 -18.78 9.93 16.34
C ALA A 209 -19.03 10.34 17.80
N VAL A 210 -18.16 9.94 18.73
CA VAL A 210 -18.31 10.22 20.17
C VAL A 210 -18.13 11.71 20.47
N ILE A 211 -17.05 12.33 19.98
CA ILE A 211 -16.78 13.76 20.23
C ILE A 211 -17.84 14.63 19.56
N THR A 212 -18.26 14.28 18.35
CA THR A 212 -19.32 15.01 17.64
C THR A 212 -20.64 14.95 18.41
N ALA A 213 -21.06 13.76 18.86
CA ALA A 213 -22.32 13.59 19.58
C ALA A 213 -22.31 14.26 20.98
N VAL A 214 -21.22 14.13 21.74
CA VAL A 214 -21.17 14.55 23.15
C VAL A 214 -20.75 16.01 23.30
N LEU A 215 -19.79 16.47 22.49
CA LEU A 215 -19.10 17.75 22.71
C LEU A 215 -19.42 18.77 21.62
N PHE A 216 -19.37 18.38 20.34
CA PHE A 216 -19.55 19.34 19.25
C PHE A 216 -20.94 19.99 19.26
N PHE A 217 -22.02 19.22 19.24
CA PHE A 217 -23.38 19.81 19.21
C PHE A 217 -23.71 20.58 20.48
N LYS A 218 -23.19 20.13 21.64
CA LYS A 218 -23.30 20.87 22.89
C LYS A 218 -22.61 22.23 22.81
N SER A 219 -21.41 22.29 22.23
CA SER A 219 -20.65 23.53 22.04
C SER A 219 -21.28 24.47 21.00
N LEU A 220 -21.92 23.92 19.96
CA LEU A 220 -22.59 24.68 18.91
C LEU A 220 -23.85 25.41 19.44
N ASN A 221 -24.43 24.88 20.53
CA ASN A 221 -25.62 25.41 21.20
C ASN A 221 -26.79 25.65 20.22
N ILE A 222 -27.19 24.59 19.52
CA ILE A 222 -28.32 24.55 18.58
C ILE A 222 -29.12 23.28 18.86
N SER A 223 -30.46 23.37 18.83
CA SER A 223 -31.34 22.20 18.75
C SER A 223 -31.22 21.57 17.37
N THR A 224 -30.62 20.38 17.29
CA THR A 224 -30.51 19.62 16.03
C THR A 224 -31.53 18.49 16.00
N ASN A 225 -32.02 18.11 14.82
CA ASN A 225 -32.81 16.87 14.68
C ASN A 225 -31.81 15.68 14.64
N PRO A 226 -31.83 14.79 15.65
CA PRO A 226 -30.87 13.68 15.74
C PRO A 226 -31.10 12.61 14.67
N PHE A 227 -32.35 12.41 14.20
CA PHE A 227 -32.68 11.42 13.17
C PHE A 227 -32.17 11.85 11.79
N ALA A 228 -32.33 13.13 11.42
CA ALA A 228 -31.77 13.67 10.18
C ALA A 228 -30.24 13.61 10.16
N LEU A 229 -29.60 13.95 11.28
CA LEU A 229 -28.16 13.85 11.43
C LEU A 229 -27.66 12.40 11.35
N ALA A 230 -28.31 11.48 12.07
CA ALA A 230 -27.98 10.07 12.05
C ALA A 230 -28.19 9.46 10.65
N CYS A 231 -29.24 9.90 9.94
CA CYS A 231 -29.50 9.51 8.56
C CYS A 231 -28.36 9.94 7.62
N PHE A 232 -28.00 11.22 7.65
CA PHE A 232 -26.89 11.77 6.86
C PHE A 232 -25.56 11.04 7.14
N PHE A 233 -25.19 10.91 8.41
CA PHE A 233 -23.95 10.25 8.81
C PHE A 233 -23.93 8.76 8.40
N SER A 234 -25.02 8.03 8.66
CA SER A 234 -25.08 6.58 8.41
C SER A 234 -25.09 6.27 6.91
N GLN A 235 -25.80 7.06 6.10
CA GLN A 235 -25.83 6.88 4.64
C GLN A 235 -24.43 7.03 4.02
N LEU A 236 -23.65 8.02 4.47
CA LEU A 236 -22.29 8.27 3.98
C LEU A 236 -21.27 7.24 4.48
N ILE A 237 -21.34 6.83 5.75
CA ILE A 237 -20.35 5.93 6.36
C ILE A 237 -20.58 4.46 6.02
N CYS A 238 -21.82 4.04 5.72
CA CYS A 238 -22.17 2.65 5.49
C CYS A 238 -21.27 1.96 4.45
N ASP A 239 -21.12 2.56 3.26
CA ASP A 239 -20.32 1.95 2.19
C ASP A 239 -18.82 1.89 2.53
N PRO A 240 -18.14 2.98 2.92
CA PRO A 240 -16.75 2.94 3.38
C PRO A 240 -16.50 1.94 4.50
N LEU A 241 -17.40 1.84 5.48
CA LEU A 241 -17.26 0.93 6.63
C LEU A 241 -17.33 -0.54 6.20
N LEU A 242 -18.32 -0.89 5.37
CA LEU A 242 -18.44 -2.24 4.82
C LEU A 242 -17.24 -2.57 3.91
N ASP A 243 -16.72 -1.60 3.17
CA ASP A 243 -15.58 -1.78 2.28
C ASP A 243 -14.28 -2.10 3.02
N VAL A 244 -14.12 -1.68 4.28
CA VAL A 244 -13.00 -2.13 5.13
C VAL A 244 -12.95 -3.66 5.17
N TYR A 245 -14.10 -4.30 5.35
CA TYR A 245 -14.20 -5.76 5.40
C TYR A 245 -14.37 -6.42 4.04
N PHE A 246 -15.14 -5.87 3.09
CA PHE A 246 -15.48 -6.57 1.84
C PHE A 246 -14.56 -6.24 0.65
N SER A 247 -13.97 -5.05 0.59
CA SER A 247 -13.11 -4.67 -0.54
C SER A 247 -11.84 -5.54 -0.61
N GLY A 248 -11.59 -6.14 -1.77
CA GLY A 248 -10.42 -6.95 -2.08
C GLY A 248 -9.26 -6.19 -2.72
N LEU A 249 -9.40 -4.86 -2.91
CA LEU A 249 -8.39 -4.04 -3.56
C LEU A 249 -7.05 -4.09 -2.81
N SER A 250 -5.96 -4.13 -3.57
CA SER A 250 -4.60 -4.07 -3.04
C SER A 250 -4.32 -2.69 -2.38
N VAL A 251 -3.22 -2.57 -1.62
CA VAL A 251 -2.80 -1.27 -1.06
C VAL A 251 -2.55 -0.26 -2.19
N THR A 252 -1.80 -0.67 -3.22
CA THR A 252 -1.41 0.21 -4.32
C THR A 252 -2.59 0.62 -5.20
N GLU A 253 -3.58 -0.26 -5.36
CA GLU A 253 -4.86 0.07 -6.02
C GLU A 253 -5.67 1.09 -5.23
N ARG A 254 -5.83 0.90 -3.90
CA ARG A 254 -6.60 1.85 -3.07
C ARG A 254 -5.98 3.24 -3.08
N TRP A 255 -4.66 3.31 -2.92
CA TRP A 255 -3.91 4.57 -2.94
C TRP A 255 -3.59 5.08 -4.35
N GLN A 256 -4.03 4.39 -5.40
CA GLN A 256 -3.77 4.77 -6.80
C GLN A 256 -4.11 6.24 -7.11
N PRO A 257 -5.24 6.83 -6.63
CA PRO A 257 -5.55 8.24 -6.90
C PRO A 257 -4.47 9.19 -6.36
N PHE A 258 -3.82 8.82 -5.25
CA PHE A 258 -2.69 9.55 -4.69
C PHE A 258 -1.39 9.28 -5.44
N LEU A 259 -1.12 8.00 -5.68
CA LEU A 259 0.15 7.51 -6.21
C LEU A 259 0.36 7.86 -7.67
N VAL A 260 -0.70 8.09 -8.44
CA VAL A 260 -0.66 8.49 -9.85
C VAL A 260 -0.76 10.01 -10.01
N TRP A 261 -1.07 10.73 -8.93
CA TRP A 261 -1.21 12.19 -9.00
C TRP A 261 0.10 12.85 -9.44
N ARG A 262 0.00 13.83 -10.36
CA ARG A 262 1.16 14.58 -10.88
C ARG A 262 1.95 15.23 -9.74
N GLY A 263 3.28 15.21 -9.87
CA GLY A 263 4.19 15.66 -8.82
C GLY A 263 3.95 17.08 -8.31
N LEU A 264 3.60 18.03 -9.20
CA LEU A 264 3.30 19.41 -8.80
C LEU A 264 2.05 19.50 -7.92
N TRP A 265 0.96 18.86 -8.34
CA TRP A 265 -0.30 18.89 -7.59
C TRP A 265 -0.19 18.21 -6.23
N ARG A 266 0.59 17.13 -6.15
CA ARG A 266 0.89 16.45 -4.90
C ARG A 266 1.77 17.30 -3.96
N ARG A 267 2.68 18.12 -4.49
CA ARG A 267 3.40 19.10 -3.66
C ARG A 267 2.49 20.23 -3.19
N LEU A 268 1.59 20.71 -4.07
CA LEU A 268 0.60 21.72 -3.71
C LEU A 268 -0.39 21.22 -2.66
N SER A 269 -0.67 19.92 -2.57
CA SER A 269 -1.53 19.37 -1.50
C SER A 269 -0.95 19.50 -0.09
N LEU A 270 0.34 19.83 0.06
CA LEU A 270 0.92 20.16 1.37
C LEU A 270 0.48 21.52 1.90
N VAL A 271 0.14 22.47 1.02
CA VAL A 271 -0.31 23.81 1.42
C VAL A 271 -1.60 23.77 2.24
N PRO A 272 -2.70 23.14 1.80
CA PRO A 272 -3.92 23.08 2.60
C PRO A 272 -3.72 22.30 3.91
N LEU A 273 -2.86 21.27 3.92
CA LEU A 273 -2.48 20.55 5.15
C LEU A 273 -1.81 21.50 6.15
N LEU A 274 -0.79 22.25 5.72
CA LEU A 274 -0.13 23.25 6.56
C LEU A 274 -1.08 24.33 7.07
N VAL A 275 -2.02 24.79 6.25
CA VAL A 275 -3.04 25.78 6.66
C VAL A 275 -3.92 25.22 7.79
N VAL A 276 -4.33 23.96 7.69
CA VAL A 276 -5.14 23.28 8.73
C VAL A 276 -4.34 23.12 10.03
N GLU A 277 -3.07 22.69 9.96
CA GLU A 277 -2.20 22.58 11.13
C GLU A 277 -1.96 23.94 11.82
N MET A 278 -1.71 24.98 11.02
CA MET A 278 -1.53 26.34 11.53
C MET A 278 -2.83 26.89 12.15
N ALA A 279 -3.99 26.60 11.56
CA ALA A 279 -5.27 26.97 12.13
C ALA A 279 -5.50 26.27 13.47
N PHE A 280 -5.17 24.98 13.59
CA PHE A 280 -5.26 24.23 14.83
C PHE A 280 -4.40 24.85 15.95
N ILE A 281 -3.12 25.15 15.67
CA ILE A 281 -2.25 25.71 16.71
C ILE A 281 -2.65 27.14 17.11
N ILE A 282 -3.15 27.95 16.17
CA ILE A 282 -3.71 29.28 16.45
C ILE A 282 -4.96 29.18 17.33
N LEU A 283 -5.83 28.21 17.08
CA LEU A 283 -7.01 27.99 17.92
C LEU A 283 -6.62 27.46 19.30
N ALA A 284 -5.63 26.57 19.38
CA ALA A 284 -5.11 26.05 20.64
C ALA A 284 -4.48 27.17 21.49
N SER A 285 -3.70 28.07 20.88
CA SER A 285 -3.02 29.16 21.59
C SER A 285 -3.98 30.20 22.17
N ARG A 286 -5.19 30.36 21.61
CA ARG A 286 -6.23 31.20 22.23
C ARG A 286 -6.62 30.75 23.63
N LYS A 287 -6.39 29.48 24.01
CA LYS A 287 -6.67 29.05 25.39
C LYS A 287 -5.74 29.74 26.40
N LEU A 288 -4.53 30.15 26.00
CA LEU A 288 -3.57 30.80 26.87
C LEU A 288 -4.03 32.17 27.39
N THR A 289 -4.98 32.83 26.72
CA THR A 289 -5.53 34.13 27.17
C THR A 289 -6.56 33.99 28.29
N ASP A 290 -6.97 32.77 28.61
CA ASP A 290 -8.14 32.44 29.44
C ASP A 290 -7.77 31.44 30.56
N LEU A 291 -6.53 31.53 31.07
CA LEU A 291 -6.00 30.64 32.12
C LEU A 291 -5.82 31.38 33.45
N ASP A 292 -6.66 31.03 34.44
CA ASP A 292 -6.57 31.53 35.81
C ASP A 292 -5.34 30.98 36.59
N HIS A 293 -4.79 29.82 36.18
CA HIS A 293 -3.65 29.13 36.82
C HIS A 293 -2.39 29.12 35.92
N TRP A 294 -1.86 30.32 35.69
CA TRP A 294 -0.83 30.63 34.70
C TRP A 294 0.56 30.01 34.96
N TYR A 295 0.99 29.84 36.21
CA TYR A 295 2.40 29.52 36.53
C TYR A 295 2.88 28.12 36.08
N LEU A 296 2.03 27.08 36.15
CA LEU A 296 2.41 25.71 35.75
C LEU A 296 1.91 25.34 34.35
N MET A 297 0.76 25.87 33.95
CA MET A 297 0.15 25.53 32.67
C MET A 297 0.85 26.18 31.48
N ILE A 298 1.33 27.43 31.61
CA ILE A 298 2.00 28.12 30.52
C ILE A 298 3.32 27.40 30.12
N PRO A 299 4.23 27.07 31.06
CA PRO A 299 5.44 26.32 30.69
C PRO A 299 5.13 24.96 30.04
N ALA A 300 4.13 24.22 30.56
CA ALA A 300 3.74 22.94 30.00
C ALA A 300 3.21 23.06 28.56
N VAL A 301 2.35 24.05 28.29
CA VAL A 301 1.84 24.34 26.96
C VAL A 301 2.97 24.76 26.02
N VAL A 302 3.88 25.64 26.46
CA VAL A 302 5.03 26.07 25.64
C VAL A 302 5.89 24.88 25.24
N VAL A 303 6.24 24.00 26.20
CA VAL A 303 7.03 22.79 25.91
C VAL A 303 6.30 21.88 24.92
N CYS A 304 5.00 21.65 25.10
CA CYS A 304 4.22 20.80 24.19
C CYS A 304 4.06 21.40 22.79
N VAL A 305 3.86 22.70 22.67
CA VAL A 305 3.77 23.41 21.38
C VAL A 305 5.14 23.41 20.68
N CYS A 306 6.24 23.61 21.40
CA CYS A 306 7.58 23.48 20.84
C CYS A 306 7.84 22.05 20.33
N PHE A 307 7.50 21.04 21.13
CA PHE A 307 7.61 19.64 20.72
C PHE A 307 6.75 19.31 19.50
N TRP A 308 5.49 19.79 19.50
CA TRP A 308 4.56 19.68 18.37
C TRP A 308 5.13 20.32 17.10
N SER A 309 5.69 21.52 17.20
CA SER A 309 6.29 22.24 16.07
C SER A 309 7.47 21.47 15.48
N ILE A 310 8.34 20.89 16.31
CA ILE A 310 9.45 20.04 15.87
C ILE A 310 8.91 18.80 15.15
N CYS A 311 7.92 18.10 15.72
CA CYS A 311 7.32 16.91 15.11
C CYS A 311 6.63 17.22 13.77
N HIS A 312 5.96 18.36 13.66
CA HIS A 312 5.26 18.78 12.43
C HIS A 312 6.22 19.27 11.36
N MET A 313 7.33 19.90 11.73
CA MET A 313 8.41 20.19 10.78
C MET A 313 8.99 18.89 10.20
N VAL A 314 9.26 17.89 11.05
CA VAL A 314 9.72 16.55 10.62
C VAL A 314 8.68 15.90 9.71
N PHE A 315 7.40 15.98 10.05
CA PHE A 315 6.31 15.45 9.23
C PHE A 315 6.30 16.07 7.82
N VAL A 316 6.38 17.41 7.71
CA VAL A 316 6.38 18.11 6.43
C VAL A 316 7.59 17.73 5.58
N ILE A 317 8.79 17.69 6.17
CA ILE A 317 10.01 17.25 5.49
C ILE A 317 9.86 15.80 5.00
N THR A 318 9.27 14.93 5.83
CA THR A 318 9.04 13.52 5.51
C THR A 318 8.10 13.36 4.33
N VAL A 319 6.94 14.04 4.34
CA VAL A 319 5.97 13.96 3.23
C VAL A 319 6.54 14.59 1.96
N TRP A 320 7.32 15.68 2.07
CA TRP A 320 8.04 16.26 0.94
C TRP A 320 9.07 15.31 0.33
N GLY A 321 9.85 14.63 1.17
CA GLY A 321 10.81 13.59 0.77
C GLY A 321 10.12 12.42 0.08
N PHE A 322 9.02 11.93 0.64
CA PHE A 322 8.17 10.91 0.04
C PHE A 322 7.70 11.33 -1.36
N HIS A 323 7.21 12.57 -1.50
CA HIS A 323 6.77 13.08 -2.79
C HIS A 323 7.89 13.18 -3.80
N THR A 324 9.11 13.52 -3.39
CA THR A 324 10.24 13.60 -4.31
C THR A 324 10.61 12.20 -4.81
N LYS A 325 10.76 11.23 -3.91
CA LYS A 325 11.02 9.82 -4.30
C LYS A 325 9.92 9.22 -5.17
N LEU A 326 8.65 9.50 -4.86
CA LEU A 326 7.52 9.03 -5.65
C LEU A 326 7.52 9.64 -7.07
N SER A 327 7.87 10.93 -7.21
CA SER A 327 8.00 11.55 -8.54
C SER A 327 9.06 10.86 -9.39
N ASP A 328 10.18 10.47 -8.79
CA ASP A 328 11.25 9.76 -9.52
C ASP A 328 10.80 8.35 -9.92
N CYS A 329 10.05 7.65 -9.06
CA CYS A 329 9.43 6.37 -9.41
C CYS A 329 8.42 6.51 -10.56
N GLN A 330 7.56 7.54 -10.51
CA GLN A 330 6.59 7.82 -11.57
C GLN A 330 7.28 8.13 -12.91
N ARG A 331 8.35 8.94 -12.90
CA ARG A 331 9.13 9.25 -14.11
C ARG A 331 9.70 7.98 -14.76
N LEU A 332 10.26 7.07 -13.95
CA LEU A 332 10.74 5.77 -14.43
C LEU A 332 9.61 4.90 -14.97
N CYS A 333 8.45 4.91 -14.31
CA CYS A 333 7.26 4.18 -14.76
C CYS A 333 6.78 4.69 -16.12
N PHE A 334 6.74 6.01 -16.32
CA PHE A 334 6.34 6.61 -17.60
C PHE A 334 7.37 6.33 -18.70
N ALA A 335 8.67 6.30 -18.37
CA ALA A 335 9.73 6.00 -19.33
C ALA A 335 9.71 4.54 -19.83
N GLN A 336 9.23 3.60 -19.01
CA GLN A 336 9.16 2.16 -19.35
C GLN A 336 7.90 1.75 -20.14
N GLY A 337 6.92 2.66 -20.28
CA GLY A 337 5.68 2.41 -21.02
C GLY A 337 4.64 1.55 -20.28
N PRO A 338 3.37 1.57 -20.73
CA PRO A 338 2.26 0.83 -20.12
C PRO A 338 2.35 -0.67 -20.47
N GLY A 339 3.20 -1.42 -19.76
CA GLY A 339 3.27 -2.88 -19.94
C GLY A 339 4.45 -3.59 -19.29
N PHE A 340 5.53 -2.88 -18.95
CA PHE A 340 6.78 -3.52 -18.51
C PHE A 340 6.95 -3.67 -16.99
N SER A 341 6.37 -2.81 -16.15
CA SER A 341 6.41 -2.98 -14.69
C SER A 341 5.33 -2.16 -13.97
N GLY A 342 4.76 -2.71 -12.89
CA GLY A 342 3.85 -1.97 -12.01
C GLY A 342 4.63 -1.00 -11.12
N LEU A 343 4.03 0.16 -10.81
CA LEU A 343 4.61 1.20 -9.92
C LEU A 343 5.16 0.60 -8.62
N ASP A 344 4.50 -0.43 -8.10
CA ASP A 344 4.80 -1.22 -6.92
C ASP A 344 6.24 -1.80 -6.96
N LYS A 345 6.64 -2.35 -8.11
CA LYS A 345 7.98 -2.93 -8.32
C LYS A 345 9.06 -1.84 -8.36
N ILE A 346 8.75 -0.70 -9.00
CA ILE A 346 9.66 0.45 -9.08
C ILE A 346 9.85 1.07 -7.69
N MET A 347 8.77 1.23 -6.93
CA MET A 347 8.84 1.72 -5.55
C MET A 347 9.66 0.78 -4.66
N ALA A 348 9.51 -0.54 -4.82
CA ALA A 348 10.30 -1.52 -4.11
C ALA A 348 11.80 -1.42 -4.45
N SER A 349 12.16 -1.38 -5.76
CA SER A 349 13.56 -1.30 -6.19
C SER A 349 14.25 -0.01 -5.77
N LYS A 350 13.51 1.11 -5.67
CA LYS A 350 14.00 2.40 -5.16
C LYS A 350 14.01 2.54 -3.64
N GLY A 351 13.79 1.46 -2.89
CA GLY A 351 13.90 1.48 -1.43
C GLY A 351 12.76 2.22 -0.72
N MET A 352 11.63 2.47 -1.40
CA MET A 352 10.50 3.22 -0.84
C MET A 352 9.91 2.53 0.40
N ARG A 353 10.02 1.20 0.47
CA ARG A 353 9.65 0.41 1.64
C ARG A 353 10.40 0.87 2.90
N HIS A 354 11.72 0.96 2.83
CA HIS A 354 12.55 1.32 3.97
C HIS A 354 12.27 2.75 4.43
N PHE A 355 12.12 3.67 3.47
CA PHE A 355 11.68 5.03 3.73
C PHE A 355 10.35 5.03 4.49
N CYS A 356 9.32 4.34 4.00
CA CYS A 356 8.01 4.29 4.65
C CYS A 356 8.06 3.71 6.07
N LEU A 357 8.85 2.65 6.32
CA LEU A 357 8.97 2.06 7.65
C LEU A 357 9.66 2.99 8.66
N ILE A 358 10.59 3.83 8.22
CA ILE A 358 11.16 4.88 9.07
C ILE A 358 10.12 5.97 9.28
N SER A 359 9.51 6.47 8.19
CA SER A 359 8.53 7.55 8.21
C SER A 359 7.30 7.25 9.07
N GLU A 360 6.80 6.01 9.06
CA GLU A 360 5.69 5.58 9.92
C GLU A 360 5.95 5.91 11.39
N ARG A 361 7.16 5.60 11.89
CA ARG A 361 7.57 5.90 13.27
C ARG A 361 7.58 7.40 13.54
N LEU A 362 7.96 8.21 12.55
CA LEU A 362 7.98 9.67 12.67
C LEU A 362 6.58 10.25 12.80
N VAL A 363 5.67 9.83 11.92
CA VAL A 363 4.30 10.36 11.90
C VAL A 363 3.52 9.93 13.15
N LEU A 364 3.89 8.82 13.79
CA LEU A 364 3.32 8.45 15.08
C LEU A 364 3.59 9.53 16.15
N PHE A 365 4.79 10.12 16.19
CA PHE A 365 5.08 11.23 17.13
C PHE A 365 4.29 12.50 16.80
N THR A 366 4.06 12.77 15.52
CA THR A 366 3.17 13.86 15.06
C THR A 366 1.78 13.69 15.67
N LEU A 367 1.17 12.51 15.50
CA LEU A 367 -0.15 12.17 16.06
C LEU A 367 -0.20 12.33 17.59
N VAL A 368 0.79 11.78 18.29
CA VAL A 368 0.86 11.89 19.75
C VAL A 368 1.02 13.34 20.19
N SER A 369 1.83 14.13 19.49
CA SER A 369 2.03 15.54 19.81
C SER A 369 0.75 16.36 19.60
N THR A 370 -0.02 16.09 18.55
CA THR A 370 -1.31 16.76 18.29
C THR A 370 -2.34 16.41 19.37
N VAL A 371 -2.43 15.14 19.76
CA VAL A 371 -3.30 14.72 20.87
C VAL A 371 -2.88 15.38 22.19
N ALA A 372 -1.58 15.49 22.47
CA ALA A 372 -1.06 16.14 23.67
C ALA A 372 -1.41 17.64 23.71
N VAL A 373 -1.19 18.36 22.61
CA VAL A 373 -1.57 19.78 22.49
C VAL A 373 -3.09 19.94 22.62
N ALA A 374 -3.88 19.09 21.97
CA ALA A 374 -5.34 19.14 22.06
C ALA A 374 -5.84 18.91 23.50
N ALA A 375 -5.25 17.94 24.20
CA ALA A 375 -5.63 17.62 25.59
C ALA A 375 -5.30 18.76 26.57
N LEU A 376 -4.12 19.39 26.42
CA LEU A 376 -3.71 20.51 27.27
C LEU A 376 -4.48 21.80 26.96
N CYS A 377 -4.76 22.05 25.69
CA CYS A 377 -5.47 23.25 25.22
C CYS A 377 -6.96 22.99 24.98
N TRP A 378 -7.55 22.00 25.66
CA TRP A 378 -8.90 21.55 25.38
C TRP A 378 -9.94 22.66 25.62
N GLN A 379 -10.75 22.95 24.59
CA GLN A 379 -11.79 23.99 24.62
C GLN A 379 -13.17 23.38 24.34
N ALA A 380 -13.81 22.83 25.37
CA ALA A 380 -15.14 22.20 25.24
C ALA A 380 -16.26 23.18 24.79
N SER A 381 -16.09 24.48 25.01
CA SER A 381 -17.05 25.52 24.61
C SER A 381 -16.87 26.01 23.17
N SER A 382 -15.74 25.70 22.52
CA SER A 382 -15.42 26.21 21.18
C SER A 382 -15.68 25.15 20.11
N SER A 383 -16.79 25.28 19.39
CA SER A 383 -17.17 24.35 18.32
C SER A 383 -16.14 24.31 17.18
N VAL A 384 -15.49 25.44 16.88
CA VAL A 384 -14.44 25.54 15.86
C VAL A 384 -13.19 24.77 16.27
N PHE A 385 -12.79 24.84 17.55
CA PHE A 385 -11.63 24.08 18.04
C PHE A 385 -11.89 22.57 17.98
N VAL A 386 -13.07 22.13 18.44
CA VAL A 386 -13.47 20.72 18.43
C VAL A 386 -13.52 20.18 16.99
N SER A 387 -14.13 20.89 16.05
CA SER A 387 -14.17 20.43 14.65
C SER A 387 -12.80 20.47 13.98
N MET A 388 -11.93 21.43 14.32
CA MET A 388 -10.56 21.47 13.79
C MET A 388 -9.72 20.28 14.30
N PHE A 389 -9.82 19.93 15.58
CA PHE A 389 -9.18 18.73 16.12
C PHE A 389 -9.66 17.45 15.42
N LEU A 390 -10.98 17.34 15.21
CA LEU A 390 -11.58 16.23 14.46
C LEU A 390 -11.18 16.19 12.98
N LEU A 391 -10.69 17.29 12.41
CA LEU A 391 -10.16 17.34 11.04
C LEU A 391 -8.68 16.93 10.98
N VAL A 392 -7.84 17.49 11.86
CA VAL A 392 -6.39 17.25 11.88
C VAL A 392 -6.09 15.78 12.16
N MET A 393 -6.76 15.18 13.16
CA MET A 393 -6.41 13.84 13.62
C MET A 393 -6.59 12.75 12.52
N PRO A 394 -7.70 12.71 11.75
CA PRO A 394 -7.81 11.85 10.58
C PRO A 394 -6.80 12.16 9.46
N LEU A 395 -6.45 13.44 9.22
CA LEU A 395 -5.48 13.82 8.19
C LEU A 395 -4.08 13.27 8.49
N GLU A 396 -3.57 13.48 9.70
CA GLU A 396 -2.28 12.91 10.11
C GLU A 396 -2.30 11.37 10.07
N SER A 397 -3.42 10.77 10.50
CA SER A 397 -3.57 9.32 10.52
C SER A 397 -3.58 8.69 9.11
N LEU A 398 -4.01 9.43 8.09
CA LEU A 398 -3.98 9.00 6.69
C LEU A 398 -2.54 8.83 6.20
N PHE A 399 -1.67 9.79 6.52
CA PHE A 399 -0.25 9.70 6.17
C PHE A 399 0.47 8.60 6.97
N HIS A 400 0.15 8.46 8.26
CA HIS A 400 0.62 7.31 9.04
C HIS A 400 0.18 5.98 8.41
N GLY A 401 -1.11 5.86 8.06
CA GLY A 401 -1.67 4.69 7.39
C GLY A 401 -1.01 4.40 6.05
N LEU A 402 -0.76 5.41 5.23
CA LEU A 402 -0.05 5.30 3.96
C LEU A 402 1.34 4.69 4.14
N PHE A 403 2.13 5.24 5.08
CA PHE A 403 3.49 4.75 5.33
C PHE A 403 3.49 3.33 5.92
N HIS A 404 2.59 3.05 6.85
CA HIS A 404 2.46 1.71 7.42
C HIS A 404 2.07 0.66 6.36
N GLU A 405 1.05 0.95 5.55
CA GLU A 405 0.59 0.01 4.53
C GLU A 405 1.66 -0.21 3.45
N LEU A 406 2.23 0.86 2.89
CA LEU A 406 3.29 0.74 1.88
C LEU A 406 4.56 0.07 2.43
N GLY A 407 4.98 0.40 3.65
CA GLY A 407 6.14 -0.20 4.30
C GLY A 407 6.00 -1.70 4.52
N ASN A 408 4.77 -2.18 4.73
CA ASN A 408 4.47 -3.60 4.95
C ASN A 408 4.15 -4.37 3.67
N THR A 409 3.76 -3.71 2.57
CA THR A 409 3.40 -4.39 1.31
C THR A 409 4.44 -4.34 0.21
N LEU A 410 5.26 -3.30 0.16
CA LEU A 410 6.28 -3.19 -0.89
C LEU A 410 7.34 -4.30 -0.74
N GLY A 411 7.91 -4.72 -1.88
CA GLY A 411 9.00 -5.68 -1.94
C GLY A 411 10.32 -5.13 -1.41
N GLY A 412 11.35 -5.99 -1.42
CA GLY A 412 12.71 -5.60 -1.05
C GLY A 412 13.52 -5.06 -2.23
N THR A 413 14.72 -4.56 -1.95
CA THR A 413 15.68 -4.15 -2.99
C THR A 413 16.55 -5.33 -3.45
N CYS A 414 17.02 -5.30 -4.69
CA CYS A 414 17.86 -6.35 -5.26
C CYS A 414 19.02 -5.76 -6.07
N VAL A 415 20.21 -6.33 -5.91
CA VAL A 415 21.40 -6.01 -6.72
C VAL A 415 21.93 -7.28 -7.39
N GLY A 416 22.37 -7.15 -8.65
CA GLY A 416 22.85 -8.25 -9.49
C GLY A 416 24.28 -8.02 -9.98
N TYR A 417 25.08 -9.08 -9.99
CA TYR A 417 26.39 -9.14 -10.62
C TYR A 417 26.46 -10.38 -11.51
N ALA A 418 26.86 -10.21 -12.77
CA ALA A 418 26.99 -11.31 -13.71
C ALA A 418 28.45 -11.48 -14.15
N VAL A 419 28.93 -12.73 -14.15
CA VAL A 419 30.28 -13.11 -14.56
C VAL A 419 30.17 -14.16 -15.66
N VAL A 420 30.69 -13.84 -16.84
CA VAL A 420 30.70 -14.76 -17.98
C VAL A 420 32.15 -15.01 -18.41
N ILE A 421 32.62 -16.24 -18.16
CA ILE A 421 33.95 -16.71 -18.54
C ILE A 421 33.78 -17.86 -19.55
N PRO A 422 33.96 -17.62 -20.85
CA PRO A 422 33.80 -18.65 -21.88
C PRO A 422 34.72 -19.85 -21.67
N THR A 423 34.19 -21.05 -21.94
CA THR A 423 34.82 -22.33 -21.57
C THR A 423 35.86 -22.86 -22.53
N ASN A 424 35.84 -22.46 -23.80
CA ASN A 424 36.66 -23.15 -24.80
C ASN A 424 38.06 -22.54 -24.97
N TYR A 425 38.34 -21.40 -24.33
CA TYR A 425 39.69 -20.84 -24.32
C TYR A 425 40.60 -21.53 -23.31
N CYS A 426 40.11 -22.48 -22.51
CA CYS A 426 40.92 -23.19 -21.53
C CYS A 426 40.76 -24.71 -21.69
N SER A 427 41.87 -25.46 -21.53
CA SER A 427 41.83 -26.91 -21.37
C SER A 427 41.05 -27.30 -20.11
N PRO A 428 40.69 -28.59 -19.92
CA PRO A 428 40.11 -29.08 -18.66
C PRO A 428 40.95 -28.77 -17.41
N ASP A 429 42.22 -28.40 -17.60
CA ASP A 429 43.18 -28.03 -16.56
C ASP A 429 43.38 -26.49 -16.44
N GLY A 430 42.57 -25.68 -17.14
CA GLY A 430 42.61 -24.21 -17.05
C GLY A 430 43.66 -23.53 -17.94
N GLN A 431 44.35 -24.26 -18.82
CA GLN A 431 45.42 -23.71 -19.68
C GLN A 431 44.87 -23.14 -20.99
N PRO A 432 45.32 -21.97 -21.46
CA PRO A 432 44.77 -21.34 -22.65
C PRO A 432 44.91 -22.22 -23.91
N MET A 433 43.79 -22.51 -24.59
CA MET A 433 43.74 -23.28 -25.83
C MET A 433 43.43 -22.36 -27.02
N LEU A 434 44.24 -22.47 -28.08
CA LEU A 434 44.00 -21.78 -29.34
C LEU A 434 42.82 -22.42 -30.07
N LEU A 435 41.74 -21.65 -30.20
CA LEU A 435 40.55 -22.06 -30.93
C LEU A 435 40.60 -21.59 -32.39
N PRO A 436 40.05 -22.37 -33.34
CA PRO A 436 39.81 -21.90 -34.70
C PRO A 436 38.98 -20.61 -34.73
N PRO A 437 39.21 -19.70 -35.70
CA PRO A 437 38.49 -18.42 -35.80
C PRO A 437 36.96 -18.55 -35.79
N GLU A 438 36.41 -19.58 -36.44
CA GLU A 438 34.96 -19.83 -36.48
C GLU A 438 34.38 -20.18 -35.10
N GLN A 439 35.10 -20.98 -34.32
CA GLN A 439 34.69 -21.37 -32.97
C GLN A 439 34.80 -20.19 -31.99
N VAL A 440 35.80 -19.33 -32.18
CA VAL A 440 35.94 -18.06 -31.45
C VAL A 440 34.75 -17.14 -31.72
N GLN A 441 34.35 -17.00 -32.99
CA GLN A 441 33.22 -16.15 -33.36
C GLN A 441 31.89 -16.65 -32.77
N GLU A 442 31.64 -17.96 -32.85
CA GLU A 442 30.43 -18.56 -32.29
C GLU A 442 30.37 -18.45 -30.76
N LEU A 443 31.50 -18.68 -30.09
CA LEU A 443 31.60 -18.53 -28.64
C LEU A 443 31.43 -17.09 -28.17
N ASN A 444 31.99 -16.12 -28.91
CA ASN A 444 31.75 -14.69 -28.64
C ASN A 444 30.26 -14.33 -28.82
N ARG A 445 29.64 -14.82 -29.90
CA ARG A 445 28.20 -14.61 -30.17
C ARG A 445 27.34 -15.14 -29.02
N ARG A 446 27.63 -16.33 -28.53
CA ARG A 446 26.91 -16.95 -27.40
C ARG A 446 27.15 -16.23 -26.08
N SER A 447 28.39 -15.94 -25.75
CA SER A 447 28.72 -15.22 -24.51
C SER A 447 28.06 -13.85 -24.47
N THR A 448 28.03 -13.15 -25.61
CA THR A 448 27.28 -11.89 -25.78
C THR A 448 25.78 -12.12 -25.61
N GLY A 449 25.23 -13.22 -26.15
CA GLY A 449 23.84 -13.63 -25.92
C GLY A 449 23.50 -13.85 -24.44
N ILE A 450 24.37 -14.51 -23.69
CA ILE A 450 24.23 -14.73 -22.24
C ILE A 450 24.21 -13.38 -21.49
N LEU A 451 25.15 -12.49 -21.81
CA LEU A 451 25.22 -11.15 -21.21
C LEU A 451 23.95 -10.34 -21.51
N ASN A 452 23.48 -10.35 -22.76
CA ASN A 452 22.26 -9.66 -23.17
C ASN A 452 21.03 -10.23 -22.43
N ASN A 453 20.95 -11.55 -22.27
CA ASN A 453 19.87 -12.19 -21.51
C ASN A 453 19.90 -11.77 -20.04
N MET A 454 21.07 -11.71 -19.41
CA MET A 454 21.20 -11.27 -18.02
C MET A 454 20.92 -9.77 -17.84
N GLN A 455 21.33 -8.93 -18.79
CA GLN A 455 20.97 -7.51 -18.79
C GLN A 455 19.46 -7.32 -18.97
N ARG A 456 18.82 -8.09 -19.87
CA ARG A 456 17.36 -8.13 -20.04
C ARG A 456 16.69 -8.56 -18.74
N PHE A 457 17.22 -9.57 -18.06
CA PHE A 457 16.71 -10.07 -16.78
C PHE A 457 16.81 -9.01 -15.67
N PHE A 458 17.97 -8.36 -15.51
CA PHE A 458 18.14 -7.28 -14.53
C PHE A 458 17.21 -6.11 -14.81
N ALA A 459 17.08 -5.70 -16.07
CA ALA A 459 16.18 -4.62 -16.47
C ALA A 459 14.70 -4.98 -16.22
N HIS A 460 14.27 -6.20 -16.57
CA HIS A 460 12.89 -6.64 -16.41
C HIS A 460 12.45 -6.73 -14.94
N HIS A 461 13.33 -7.23 -14.07
CA HIS A 461 13.06 -7.35 -12.63
C HIS A 461 13.50 -6.13 -11.81
N LEU A 462 13.95 -5.04 -12.46
CA LEU A 462 14.44 -3.81 -11.81
C LEU A 462 15.54 -4.07 -10.77
N ILE A 463 16.42 -5.02 -11.08
CA ILE A 463 17.59 -5.37 -10.27
C ILE A 463 18.67 -4.33 -10.55
N GLU A 464 19.23 -3.74 -9.49
CA GLU A 464 20.35 -2.82 -9.63
C GLU A 464 21.58 -3.57 -10.16
N SER A 465 22.06 -3.19 -11.34
CA SER A 465 23.20 -3.85 -11.96
C SER A 465 24.49 -3.29 -11.39
N PHE A 466 25.23 -4.12 -10.63
CA PHE A 466 26.61 -3.82 -10.26
C PHE A 466 27.54 -3.90 -11.47
N GLY A 467 27.29 -4.87 -12.36
CA GLY A 467 28.03 -5.05 -13.60
C GLY A 467 27.79 -6.41 -14.23
N CYS A 468 28.10 -6.52 -15.53
CA CYS A 468 28.19 -7.77 -16.26
C CYS A 468 29.61 -7.89 -16.83
N ASP A 469 30.45 -8.69 -16.21
CA ASP A 469 31.83 -8.90 -16.63
C ASP A 469 31.94 -10.02 -17.66
N TYR A 470 32.72 -9.75 -18.70
CA TYR A 470 33.08 -10.69 -19.74
C TYR A 470 34.60 -10.76 -19.86
N SER A 471 35.19 -11.96 -19.77
CA SER A 471 36.63 -12.13 -19.96
C SER A 471 36.96 -13.34 -20.81
N THR A 472 37.47 -13.10 -22.03
CA THR A 472 37.93 -14.15 -22.95
C THR A 472 39.20 -14.85 -22.48
N SER A 473 40.09 -14.14 -21.77
CA SER A 473 41.36 -14.66 -21.25
C SER A 473 41.25 -15.25 -19.83
N GLY A 474 40.03 -15.40 -19.31
CA GLY A 474 39.79 -15.77 -17.92
C GLY A 474 39.98 -14.60 -16.93
N MET A 475 39.66 -14.84 -15.65
CA MET A 475 39.85 -13.89 -14.56
C MET A 475 40.70 -14.52 -13.47
N THR A 476 41.64 -13.77 -12.88
CA THR A 476 42.42 -14.26 -11.73
C THR A 476 41.58 -14.27 -10.46
N LEU A 477 41.99 -15.07 -9.47
CA LEU A 477 41.31 -15.15 -8.19
C LEU A 477 41.28 -13.82 -7.46
N GLU A 478 42.38 -13.05 -7.46
CA GLU A 478 42.45 -11.77 -6.76
C GLU A 478 41.49 -10.74 -7.36
N ALA A 479 41.43 -10.67 -8.70
CA ALA A 479 40.55 -9.73 -9.39
C ALA A 479 39.07 -10.07 -9.14
N LEU A 480 38.70 -11.35 -9.20
CA LEU A 480 37.34 -11.80 -8.91
C LEU A 480 36.98 -11.59 -7.44
N GLN A 481 37.90 -11.91 -6.52
CA GLN A 481 37.72 -11.70 -5.09
C GLN A 481 37.50 -10.23 -4.76
N ALA A 482 38.29 -9.30 -5.33
CA ALA A 482 38.13 -7.88 -5.10
C ALA A 482 36.76 -7.39 -5.57
N LYS A 483 36.32 -7.81 -6.77
CA LYS A 483 35.00 -7.44 -7.31
C LYS A 483 33.84 -8.02 -6.50
N ILE A 484 33.90 -9.31 -6.15
CA ILE A 484 32.86 -9.95 -5.33
C ILE A 484 32.80 -9.28 -3.95
N LYS A 485 33.93 -9.03 -3.27
CA LYS A 485 33.91 -8.36 -1.97
C LYS A 485 33.32 -6.95 -2.05
N SER A 486 33.66 -6.18 -3.09
CA SER A 486 33.05 -4.86 -3.33
C SER A 486 31.54 -4.95 -3.58
N PHE A 487 31.10 -5.89 -4.42
CA PHE A 487 29.68 -6.17 -4.65
C PHE A 487 28.95 -6.55 -3.35
N LEU A 488 29.54 -7.42 -2.54
CA LEU A 488 29.02 -7.84 -1.25
C LEU A 488 29.12 -6.75 -0.16
N GLU A 489 29.59 -5.54 -0.47
CA GLU A 489 29.54 -4.38 0.43
C GLU A 489 28.57 -3.30 -0.05
N LEU A 490 28.02 -3.45 -1.27
CA LEU A 490 27.17 -2.45 -1.90
C LEU A 490 25.92 -2.17 -1.04
N ARG A 491 25.58 -0.88 -0.92
CA ARG A 491 24.41 -0.40 -0.18
C ARG A 491 23.50 0.37 -1.13
N THR A 492 22.22 0.40 -0.78
CA THR A 492 21.25 1.28 -1.43
C THR A 492 21.65 2.74 -1.22
N THR A 493 21.16 3.62 -2.11
CA THR A 493 21.37 5.07 -2.00
C THR A 493 20.89 5.67 -0.67
N ASP A 494 19.95 5.00 0.00
CA ASP A 494 19.35 5.45 1.26
C ASP A 494 20.12 5.00 2.50
N GLY A 495 21.22 4.25 2.33
CA GLY A 495 22.09 3.80 3.41
C GLY A 495 22.04 2.31 3.78
N PRO A 496 20.89 1.60 3.80
CA PRO A 496 20.88 0.18 4.14
C PRO A 496 21.43 -0.70 3.01
N ARG A 497 21.86 -1.91 3.36
CA ARG A 497 22.24 -2.94 2.38
C ARG A 497 21.03 -3.38 1.55
N HIS A 498 21.30 -3.96 0.38
CA HIS A 498 20.23 -4.57 -0.42
C HIS A 498 19.63 -5.77 0.31
N ASP A 499 18.34 -5.97 0.17
CA ASP A 499 17.65 -7.14 0.74
C ASP A 499 18.16 -8.44 0.08
N THR A 500 18.40 -8.41 -1.24
CA THR A 500 18.84 -9.57 -2.04
C THR A 500 20.06 -9.24 -2.89
N TYR A 501 21.07 -10.11 -2.85
CA TYR A 501 22.23 -10.10 -3.73
C TYR A 501 22.14 -11.29 -4.67
N LEU A 502 22.28 -11.05 -5.97
CA LEU A 502 22.22 -12.06 -7.01
C LEU A 502 23.57 -12.11 -7.72
N VAL A 503 24.23 -13.26 -7.70
CA VAL A 503 25.44 -13.51 -8.48
C VAL A 503 25.11 -14.54 -9.56
N PHE A 504 25.31 -14.16 -10.80
CA PHE A 504 25.21 -15.05 -11.95
C PHE A 504 26.61 -15.44 -12.41
N TYR A 505 26.82 -16.73 -12.64
CA TYR A 505 28.06 -17.25 -13.19
C TYR A 505 27.79 -18.19 -14.36
N SER A 506 28.49 -17.96 -15.47
CA SER A 506 28.55 -18.87 -16.60
C SER A 506 30.00 -19.11 -16.97
N GLY A 507 30.45 -20.36 -16.91
CA GLY A 507 31.84 -20.70 -17.24
C GLY A 507 32.28 -22.10 -16.83
N HIS A 508 33.59 -22.35 -16.92
CA HIS A 508 34.14 -23.69 -16.73
C HIS A 508 34.19 -24.06 -15.24
N THR A 509 33.81 -25.31 -14.95
CA THR A 509 33.79 -25.82 -13.57
C THR A 509 34.41 -27.20 -13.49
N HIS A 510 35.16 -27.45 -12.42
CA HIS A 510 35.65 -28.78 -12.09
C HIS A 510 34.49 -29.71 -11.70
N ARG A 511 34.74 -31.02 -11.63
CA ARG A 511 33.72 -32.03 -11.24
C ARG A 511 33.13 -31.78 -9.84
N THR A 512 33.87 -31.10 -8.98
CA THR A 512 33.48 -30.63 -7.64
C THR A 512 32.53 -29.42 -7.67
N GLY A 513 32.35 -28.79 -8.84
CA GLY A 513 31.58 -27.57 -9.06
C GLY A 513 32.36 -26.27 -8.84
N GLU A 514 33.64 -26.36 -8.47
CA GLU A 514 34.52 -25.19 -8.27
C GLU A 514 34.72 -24.45 -9.59
N TRP A 515 34.68 -23.11 -9.54
CA TRP A 515 34.88 -22.27 -10.73
C TRP A 515 36.35 -22.29 -11.10
N ALA A 516 36.65 -22.65 -12.35
CA ALA A 516 38.00 -22.61 -12.89
C ALA A 516 38.35 -21.18 -13.29
N LEU A 517 39.48 -20.67 -12.78
CA LEU A 517 39.96 -19.31 -12.99
C LEU A 517 41.28 -19.31 -13.78
N ALA A 518 41.69 -18.13 -14.25
CA ALA A 518 42.97 -17.97 -14.94
C ALA A 518 44.12 -18.26 -13.96
N GLY A 519 45.18 -18.91 -14.45
CA GLY A 519 46.35 -19.26 -13.64
C GLY A 519 46.26 -20.60 -12.90
N GLY A 520 45.19 -21.37 -13.11
CA GLY A 520 44.97 -22.66 -12.43
C GLY A 520 44.33 -22.53 -11.04
N ASP A 521 43.97 -21.31 -10.65
CA ASP A 521 43.23 -21.05 -9.41
C ASP A 521 41.78 -21.53 -9.51
N THR A 522 41.19 -21.80 -8.35
CA THR A 522 39.80 -22.23 -8.24
C THR A 522 39.05 -21.43 -7.19
N LEU A 523 37.80 -21.05 -7.49
CA LEU A 523 36.90 -20.46 -6.50
C LEU A 523 35.91 -21.50 -5.98
N ARG A 524 35.95 -21.73 -4.67
CA ARG A 524 35.10 -22.69 -3.96
C ARG A 524 33.84 -22.02 -3.41
N LEU A 525 32.78 -22.80 -3.25
CA LEU A 525 31.54 -22.33 -2.62
C LEU A 525 31.81 -21.78 -1.21
N ASP A 526 32.64 -22.49 -0.42
CA ASP A 526 32.96 -22.11 0.95
C ASP A 526 33.64 -20.74 1.03
N GLN A 527 34.50 -20.39 0.06
CA GLN A 527 35.15 -19.06 0.01
C GLN A 527 34.12 -17.94 -0.19
N ILE A 528 33.16 -18.12 -1.11
CA ILE A 528 32.08 -17.14 -1.33
C ILE A 528 31.21 -17.03 -0.07
N LEU A 529 30.90 -18.15 0.58
CA LEU A 529 30.09 -18.17 1.81
C LEU A 529 30.82 -17.54 2.99
N GLU A 530 32.13 -17.69 3.09
CA GLU A 530 32.98 -17.02 4.08
C GLU A 530 32.98 -15.50 3.85
N TRP A 531 33.20 -15.05 2.62
CA TRP A 531 33.12 -13.63 2.29
C TRP A 531 31.72 -13.06 2.56
N TRP A 532 30.68 -13.83 2.25
CA TRP A 532 29.31 -13.43 2.56
C TRP A 532 29.08 -13.32 4.06
N ARG A 533 29.54 -14.31 4.84
CA ARG A 533 29.44 -14.30 6.29
C ARG A 533 30.16 -13.09 6.88
N GLU A 534 31.40 -12.84 6.46
CA GLU A 534 32.23 -11.69 6.86
C GLU A 534 31.47 -10.37 6.67
N LYS A 535 30.85 -10.18 5.50
CA LYS A 535 30.18 -8.91 5.16
C LYS A 535 28.74 -8.81 5.67
N ASN A 536 28.07 -9.93 5.94
CA ASN A 536 26.64 -9.99 6.31
C ASN A 536 26.40 -10.33 7.79
N THR A 537 27.43 -10.42 8.66
CA THR A 537 27.26 -10.88 10.06
C THR A 537 26.26 -10.04 10.87
N SER A 538 26.22 -8.72 10.65
CA SER A 538 25.30 -7.79 11.32
C SER A 538 24.01 -7.50 10.55
N PHE A 539 23.85 -8.09 9.37
CA PHE A 539 22.75 -7.81 8.46
C PHE A 539 21.95 -9.08 8.16
N ARG A 540 20.73 -8.92 7.64
CA ARG A 540 19.84 -10.04 7.31
C ARG A 540 19.59 -10.20 5.81
N SER A 541 20.49 -9.68 4.98
CA SER A 541 20.39 -9.85 3.53
C SER A 541 20.53 -11.32 3.14
N ARG A 542 20.06 -11.66 1.94
CA ARG A 542 20.21 -13.00 1.36
C ARG A 542 21.01 -12.98 0.06
N LEU A 543 21.64 -14.11 -0.24
CA LEU A 543 22.44 -14.32 -1.44
C LEU A 543 21.79 -15.39 -2.33
N ILE A 544 21.71 -15.14 -3.63
CA ILE A 544 21.24 -16.10 -4.63
C ILE A 544 22.36 -16.27 -5.66
N LEU A 545 22.79 -17.51 -5.86
CA LEU A 545 23.75 -17.88 -6.90
C LEU A 545 23.00 -18.55 -8.04
N VAL A 546 23.16 -18.06 -9.26
CA VAL A 546 22.60 -18.67 -10.47
C VAL A 546 23.77 -19.14 -11.34
N LEU A 547 23.81 -20.45 -11.60
CA LEU A 547 24.94 -21.12 -12.24
C LEU A 547 24.48 -21.73 -13.56
N ASP A 548 25.07 -21.25 -14.66
CA ASP A 548 25.01 -21.89 -15.98
C ASP A 548 26.37 -22.53 -16.26
N CYS A 549 26.57 -23.74 -15.71
CA CYS A 549 27.81 -24.49 -15.85
C CYS A 549 27.55 -26.01 -15.81
N ASP A 550 28.46 -26.78 -16.41
CA ASP A 550 28.32 -28.23 -16.55
C ASP A 550 28.20 -28.96 -15.20
N ASN A 551 28.94 -28.52 -14.18
CA ASN A 551 29.00 -29.16 -12.86
C ASN A 551 28.36 -28.29 -11.76
N SER A 552 27.14 -27.78 -11.97
CA SER A 552 26.44 -26.93 -10.97
C SER A 552 25.79 -27.70 -9.80
N LEU A 553 25.46 -28.99 -9.99
CA LEU A 553 24.73 -29.81 -9.02
C LEU A 553 25.42 -30.04 -7.66
N PRO A 554 26.76 -30.17 -7.57
CA PRO A 554 27.45 -30.25 -6.28
C PRO A 554 27.08 -29.07 -5.36
N TRP A 555 27.14 -27.84 -5.87
CA TRP A 555 26.80 -26.64 -5.09
C TRP A 555 25.32 -26.61 -4.69
N VAL A 556 24.41 -27.09 -5.55
CA VAL A 556 22.98 -27.24 -5.23
C VAL A 556 22.74 -28.21 -4.08
N LYS A 557 23.58 -29.25 -3.93
CA LYS A 557 23.49 -30.21 -2.82
C LYS A 557 24.14 -29.67 -1.56
N ASP A 558 25.31 -29.05 -1.67
CA ASP A 558 26.08 -28.59 -0.51
C ASP A 558 25.42 -27.41 0.20
N ILE A 559 24.71 -26.54 -0.54
CA ILE A 559 24.00 -25.40 0.08
C ILE A 559 22.95 -25.84 1.11
N ARG A 560 22.40 -27.06 0.99
CA ARG A 560 21.41 -27.61 1.93
C ARG A 560 22.00 -27.90 3.31
N LYS A 561 23.33 -28.05 3.40
CA LYS A 561 24.06 -28.28 4.65
C LYS A 561 24.36 -26.96 5.36
N VAL A 562 24.31 -25.82 4.66
CA VAL A 562 24.70 -24.51 5.19
C VAL A 562 23.70 -24.02 6.24
N GLU A 563 24.24 -23.63 7.40
CA GLU A 563 23.52 -23.08 8.53
C GLU A 563 23.81 -21.58 8.72
N ASN A 564 22.88 -20.89 9.39
CA ASN A 564 22.99 -19.48 9.79
C ASN A 564 23.09 -18.44 8.66
N LEU A 565 22.94 -18.84 7.39
CA LEU A 565 22.91 -17.94 6.24
C LEU A 565 21.63 -18.14 5.42
N TYR A 566 21.13 -17.08 4.78
CA TYR A 566 20.03 -17.14 3.81
C TYR A 566 20.63 -17.19 2.39
N VAL A 567 20.86 -18.40 1.88
CA VAL A 567 21.49 -18.58 0.56
C VAL A 567 20.72 -19.60 -0.26
N ALA A 568 20.60 -19.34 -1.56
CA ALA A 568 20.05 -20.26 -2.53
C ALA A 568 20.99 -20.42 -3.72
N VAL A 569 21.00 -21.60 -4.33
CA VAL A 569 21.73 -21.91 -5.56
C VAL A 569 20.73 -22.43 -6.59
N GLN A 570 20.70 -21.81 -7.76
CA GLN A 570 20.05 -22.32 -8.96
C GLN A 570 21.14 -22.88 -9.86
N GLY A 571 21.01 -24.15 -10.23
CA GLY A 571 21.88 -24.83 -11.18
C GLY A 571 21.09 -25.44 -12.33
N ALA A 572 21.84 -25.92 -13.32
CA ALA A 572 21.35 -26.58 -14.51
C ALA A 572 22.11 -27.87 -14.80
N THR A 573 21.48 -28.78 -15.52
CA THR A 573 22.13 -29.97 -16.06
C THR A 573 21.76 -30.10 -17.53
N LEU A 574 22.80 -30.13 -18.36
CA LEU A 574 22.71 -30.27 -19.80
C LEU A 574 22.82 -31.76 -20.13
N ALA A 575 21.71 -32.38 -20.50
CA ALA A 575 21.67 -33.80 -20.83
C ALA A 575 22.19 -34.00 -22.26
N ARG A 576 23.30 -34.72 -22.42
CA ARG A 576 23.76 -35.17 -23.74
C ARG A 576 22.85 -36.32 -24.19
N VAL A 577 21.80 -36.01 -24.95
CA VAL A 577 20.91 -37.03 -25.51
C VAL A 577 21.67 -37.79 -26.60
N THR A 578 22.01 -39.05 -26.33
CA THR A 578 22.71 -39.95 -27.28
C THR A 578 21.77 -40.66 -28.26
N GLY A 579 20.62 -40.05 -28.61
CA GLY A 579 19.60 -40.71 -29.43
C GLY A 579 18.87 -39.77 -30.38
N VAL A 580 19.01 -40.08 -31.68
CA VAL A 580 18.26 -39.62 -32.86
C VAL A 580 18.51 -38.18 -33.33
N GLN A 581 18.91 -38.08 -34.60
CA GLN A 581 19.24 -36.88 -35.38
C GLN A 581 18.12 -35.83 -35.36
N LEU A 582 18.42 -34.61 -34.88
CA LEU A 582 18.32 -33.33 -35.62
C LEU A 582 18.61 -32.07 -34.76
N GLU A 583 18.73 -32.17 -33.43
CA GLU A 583 18.99 -31.00 -32.57
C GLU A 583 20.44 -30.98 -32.07
N ASP A 584 21.09 -29.81 -32.16
CA ASP A 584 22.42 -29.58 -31.61
C ASP A 584 22.45 -29.92 -30.10
N PRO A 585 23.55 -30.51 -29.58
CA PRO A 585 23.63 -30.85 -28.17
C PRO A 585 23.50 -29.59 -27.30
N PRO A 586 22.83 -29.68 -26.13
CA PRO A 586 22.65 -28.53 -25.26
C PRO A 586 24.01 -28.00 -24.78
N GLN A 587 24.17 -26.68 -24.82
CA GLN A 587 25.40 -25.97 -24.57
C GLN A 587 25.19 -24.86 -23.54
N LEU A 588 26.29 -24.33 -23.02
CA LEU A 588 26.25 -23.23 -22.06
C LEU A 588 25.55 -22.00 -22.64
N GLY A 589 24.66 -21.40 -21.86
CA GLY A 589 23.76 -20.34 -22.28
C GLY A 589 22.35 -20.80 -22.63
N ASP A 590 22.14 -22.09 -22.92
CA ASP A 590 20.79 -22.62 -23.20
C ASP A 590 19.93 -22.61 -21.94
N PHE A 591 20.52 -22.92 -20.78
CA PHE A 591 19.83 -22.74 -19.50
C PHE A 591 19.51 -21.27 -19.25
N THR A 592 20.48 -20.36 -19.40
CA THR A 592 20.27 -18.93 -19.18
C THR A 592 19.14 -18.39 -20.06
N SER A 593 19.13 -18.73 -21.35
CA SER A 593 18.09 -18.26 -22.27
C SER A 593 16.70 -18.76 -21.88
N GLN A 594 16.54 -20.06 -21.56
CA GLN A 594 15.27 -20.64 -21.13
C GLN A 594 14.81 -20.09 -19.78
N TRP A 595 15.73 -19.93 -18.82
CA TRP A 595 15.42 -19.41 -17.49
C TRP A 595 15.03 -17.93 -17.51
N VAL A 596 15.72 -17.11 -18.31
CA VAL A 596 15.35 -15.71 -18.51
C VAL A 596 14.01 -15.59 -19.23
N GLU A 597 13.76 -16.39 -20.27
CA GLU A 597 12.47 -16.36 -20.98
C GLU A 597 11.32 -16.79 -20.06
N TYR A 598 11.52 -17.82 -19.23
CA TYR A 598 10.52 -18.25 -18.24
C TYR A 598 10.19 -17.15 -17.21
N ASN A 599 11.19 -16.39 -16.75
CA ASN A 599 11.00 -15.37 -15.72
C ASN A 599 10.52 -14.01 -16.28
N CYS A 600 10.89 -13.68 -17.51
CA CYS A 600 10.59 -12.39 -18.13
C CYS A 600 9.35 -12.42 -19.04
N ASN A 601 8.91 -13.59 -19.50
CA ASN A 601 7.76 -13.73 -20.37
C ASN A 601 6.64 -14.54 -19.70
N SER A 602 5.55 -13.85 -19.35
CA SER A 602 4.33 -14.43 -18.76
C SER A 602 3.65 -15.45 -19.68
N ASN A 603 3.87 -15.35 -21.00
CA ASN A 603 3.30 -16.24 -22.02
C ASN A 603 4.29 -17.32 -22.47
N SER A 604 5.37 -17.55 -21.71
CA SER A 604 6.34 -18.58 -22.06
C SER A 604 5.71 -19.98 -21.99
N ASN A 605 5.99 -20.80 -23.00
CA ASN A 605 5.55 -22.20 -23.06
C ASN A 605 6.47 -23.15 -22.26
N ILE A 606 7.43 -22.60 -21.50
CA ILE A 606 8.46 -23.38 -20.82
C ILE A 606 7.86 -24.05 -19.57
N GLN A 607 7.84 -25.39 -19.56
CA GLN A 607 7.41 -26.19 -18.42
C GLN A 607 8.59 -26.99 -17.86
N TRP A 608 9.11 -26.53 -16.72
CA TRP A 608 10.29 -27.17 -16.09
C TRP A 608 10.04 -28.60 -15.63
N SER A 609 8.80 -28.97 -15.30
CA SER A 609 8.39 -30.31 -14.85
C SER A 609 8.24 -31.35 -15.96
N GLU A 610 8.42 -30.95 -17.22
CA GLU A 610 8.33 -31.85 -18.36
C GLU A 610 9.50 -32.85 -18.36
N ARG A 611 9.20 -34.14 -18.60
CA ARG A 611 10.21 -35.20 -18.62
C ARG A 611 10.93 -35.24 -19.96
N GLY A 612 12.24 -35.46 -19.95
CA GLY A 612 13.04 -35.65 -21.17
C GLY A 612 13.62 -34.37 -21.78
N ARG A 613 13.57 -33.23 -21.07
CA ARG A 613 14.19 -31.97 -21.52
C ARG A 613 15.72 -32.12 -21.65
N SER A 614 16.28 -31.56 -22.71
CA SER A 614 17.73 -31.43 -22.93
C SER A 614 18.39 -30.56 -21.85
N VAL A 615 17.67 -29.55 -21.36
CA VAL A 615 18.08 -28.69 -20.25
C VAL A 615 17.14 -28.91 -19.06
N SER A 616 17.72 -29.37 -17.95
CA SER A 616 17.01 -29.54 -16.68
C SER A 616 17.53 -28.56 -15.64
N ALA A 617 16.67 -28.14 -14.72
CA ALA A 617 17.02 -27.18 -13.68
C ALA A 617 16.90 -27.81 -12.29
N ALA A 618 17.78 -27.40 -11.38
CA ALA A 618 17.71 -27.80 -9.99
C ALA A 618 18.06 -26.61 -9.10
N TYR A 619 17.38 -26.49 -7.97
CA TYR A 619 17.73 -25.49 -6.97
C TYR A 619 17.96 -26.12 -5.59
N GLY A 620 18.77 -25.43 -4.79
CA GLY A 620 19.07 -25.75 -3.40
C GLY A 620 18.94 -24.51 -2.54
N ILE A 621 18.48 -24.68 -1.31
CA ILE A 621 18.33 -23.61 -0.33
C ILE A 621 19.00 -24.01 0.99
N SER A 622 19.51 -23.03 1.73
CA SER A 622 20.05 -23.22 3.08
C SER A 622 18.95 -23.59 4.08
N LYS A 623 19.32 -24.22 5.20
CA LYS A 623 18.34 -24.71 6.21
C LYS A 623 17.41 -23.64 6.77
N HIS A 624 17.89 -22.39 6.81
CA HIS A 624 17.19 -21.24 7.39
C HIS A 624 16.55 -20.32 6.34
N TRP A 625 16.57 -20.69 5.05
CA TRP A 625 16.01 -19.86 3.97
C TRP A 625 14.58 -19.38 4.27
N SER A 626 13.73 -20.24 4.85
CA SER A 626 12.33 -19.93 5.17
C SER A 626 12.11 -18.86 6.24
N ASP A 627 13.14 -18.55 7.03
CA ASP A 627 13.03 -17.56 8.11
C ASP A 627 13.38 -16.16 7.66
N TYR A 628 13.85 -16.02 6.42
CA TYR A 628 14.20 -14.75 5.85
C TYR A 628 13.01 -13.79 5.93
N THR A 629 13.29 -12.60 6.45
CA THR A 629 12.37 -11.47 6.47
C THR A 629 13.14 -10.27 5.94
N LEU A 630 12.48 -9.45 5.12
CA LEU A 630 13.06 -8.21 4.61
C LEU A 630 13.61 -7.35 5.77
N HIS A 631 14.68 -6.61 5.49
CA HIS A 631 15.37 -5.80 6.51
C HIS A 631 14.40 -4.81 7.17
N LEU A 632 14.44 -4.71 8.49
CA LEU A 632 13.67 -3.72 9.25
C LEU A 632 14.64 -2.61 9.69
N PRO A 633 14.21 -1.33 9.71
CA PRO A 633 15.08 -0.24 10.10
C PRO A 633 15.65 -0.43 11.52
N THR A 634 16.98 -0.50 11.60
CA THR A 634 17.74 -0.56 12.84
C THR A 634 17.91 0.84 13.42
N GLY A 635 18.38 0.94 14.68
CA GLY A 635 18.62 2.24 15.30
C GLY A 635 19.65 3.09 14.53
N SER A 636 20.71 2.47 14.03
CA SER A 636 21.71 3.13 13.19
C SER A 636 21.13 3.60 11.86
N ASP A 637 20.23 2.83 11.25
CA ASP A 637 19.59 3.23 9.99
C ASP A 637 18.73 4.49 10.20
N VAL A 638 17.98 4.53 11.30
CA VAL A 638 17.17 5.69 11.68
C VAL A 638 18.06 6.90 11.93
N THR A 639 19.15 6.76 12.69
CA THR A 639 20.09 7.87 12.96
C THR A 639 20.76 8.40 11.69
N ASN A 640 21.22 7.50 10.81
CA ASN A 640 21.87 7.88 9.55
C ASN A 640 20.89 8.60 8.63
N HIS A 641 19.69 8.04 8.43
CA HIS A 641 18.61 8.68 7.70
C HIS A 641 18.31 10.06 8.27
N TRP A 642 18.26 10.17 9.60
CA TRP A 642 17.97 11.42 10.25
C TRP A 642 19.05 12.49 9.99
N SER A 643 20.32 12.11 10.13
CA SER A 643 21.45 13.01 9.93
C SER A 643 21.55 13.55 8.51
N MET A 644 21.05 12.79 7.54
CA MET A 644 21.11 13.14 6.12
C MET A 644 19.97 14.07 5.70
N TYR A 645 18.77 13.90 6.26
CA TYR A 645 17.56 14.58 5.75
C TYR A 645 17.00 15.67 6.67
N PHE A 646 17.37 15.70 7.96
CA PHE A 646 16.74 16.59 8.93
C PHE A 646 17.76 17.49 9.67
N PRO A 647 17.35 18.72 10.05
CA PRO A 647 18.21 19.65 10.77
C PRO A 647 18.45 19.19 12.22
N ARG A 648 19.59 19.58 12.81
CA ARG A 648 20.04 19.15 14.16
C ARG A 648 19.02 19.41 15.28
N MET A 649 18.21 20.45 15.16
CA MET A 649 17.16 20.81 16.14
C MET A 649 16.14 19.67 16.39
N THR A 650 16.02 18.73 15.45
CA THR A 650 15.05 17.62 15.51
C THR A 650 15.59 16.35 16.19
N TYR A 651 16.87 16.34 16.58
CA TYR A 651 17.56 15.17 17.13
C TYR A 651 16.94 14.59 18.43
N PRO A 652 16.38 15.38 19.34
CA PRO A 652 15.72 14.83 20.54
C PRO A 652 14.57 13.86 20.22
N VAL A 653 13.82 14.10 19.14
CA VAL A 653 12.71 13.23 18.70
C VAL A 653 13.22 11.86 18.24
N VAL A 654 14.44 11.81 17.69
CA VAL A 654 15.11 10.58 17.24
C VAL A 654 15.38 9.65 18.39
N HIS A 655 15.93 10.19 19.48
CA HIS A 655 16.26 9.41 20.66
C HIS A 655 15.00 8.81 21.30
N LEU A 656 13.89 9.56 21.30
CA LEU A 656 12.58 9.05 21.75
C LEU A 656 12.03 7.94 20.83
N ALA A 657 12.17 8.10 19.52
CA ALA A 657 11.76 7.10 18.53
C ALA A 657 12.55 5.79 18.65
N LEU A 658 13.85 5.89 18.93
CA LEU A 658 14.73 4.74 19.14
C LEU A 658 14.36 3.98 20.41
N TRP A 659 14.05 4.68 21.51
CA TRP A 659 13.68 4.04 22.77
C TRP A 659 12.38 3.22 22.66
N CYS A 660 11.34 3.74 22.02
CA CYS A 660 10.05 3.04 21.90
C CYS A 660 10.14 1.74 21.06
N SER A 661 11.18 1.57 20.25
CA SER A 661 11.32 0.47 19.27
C SER A 661 11.72 -0.90 19.86
N GLY A 662 12.05 -0.97 21.16
CA GLY A 662 12.54 -2.19 21.81
C GLY A 662 11.48 -3.22 22.23
N LEU A 663 10.19 -2.92 22.10
CA LEU A 663 9.11 -3.74 22.68
C LEU A 663 8.49 -4.69 21.64
N ASN A 664 8.89 -5.97 21.66
CA ASN A 664 8.37 -6.99 20.74
C ASN A 664 7.50 -8.03 21.50
N LEU A 665 6.21 -7.72 21.70
CA LEU A 665 5.29 -8.51 22.55
C LEU A 665 4.85 -9.88 21.99
N LEU A 666 5.08 -10.19 20.70
CA LEU A 666 4.53 -11.38 20.03
C LEU A 666 5.60 -12.40 19.56
N TRP A 667 6.73 -12.46 20.26
CA TRP A 667 7.89 -13.23 19.83
C TRP A 667 7.63 -14.75 19.78
N ILE A 668 6.90 -15.32 20.76
CA ILE A 668 6.72 -16.77 20.92
C ILE A 668 5.92 -17.39 19.76
N CYS A 669 4.81 -16.77 19.35
CA CYS A 669 3.99 -17.26 18.24
C CYS A 669 4.75 -17.28 16.90
N ASN A 670 5.68 -16.35 16.70
CA ASN A 670 6.50 -16.28 15.49
C ASN A 670 7.54 -17.41 15.40
N VAL A 671 8.05 -17.90 16.53
CA VAL A 671 9.04 -18.99 16.55
C VAL A 671 8.41 -20.30 16.09
N CYS A 672 7.22 -20.65 16.60
CA CYS A 672 6.50 -21.86 16.20
C CYS A 672 6.16 -21.87 14.70
N LEU A 673 5.68 -20.74 14.17
CA LEU A 673 5.37 -20.59 12.75
C LEU A 673 6.60 -20.72 11.85
N ARG A 674 7.76 -20.21 12.28
CA ARG A 674 9.02 -20.37 11.56
C ARG A 674 9.46 -21.82 11.51
N CYS A 675 9.38 -22.54 12.63
CA CYS A 675 9.70 -23.97 12.68
C CYS A 675 8.85 -24.79 11.70
N LEU A 676 7.53 -24.57 11.68
CA LEU A 676 6.63 -25.25 10.74
C LEU A 676 6.97 -24.92 9.28
N LYS A 677 7.30 -23.66 8.96
CA LYS A 677 7.73 -23.25 7.62
C LYS A 677 9.03 -23.94 7.19
N ARG A 678 10.01 -24.06 8.11
CA ARG A 678 11.28 -24.76 7.85
C ARG A 678 11.03 -26.23 7.51
N VAL A 679 10.25 -26.93 8.34
CA VAL A 679 9.94 -28.35 8.13
C VAL A 679 9.24 -28.55 6.78
N LYS A 680 8.23 -27.73 6.48
CA LYS A 680 7.52 -27.79 5.20
C LYS A 680 8.43 -27.62 3.99
N LEU A 681 9.28 -26.58 3.98
CA LEU A 681 10.16 -26.28 2.85
C LEU A 681 11.28 -27.31 2.67
N ASN A 682 11.80 -27.87 3.78
CA ASN A 682 12.86 -28.89 3.71
C ASN A 682 12.34 -30.26 3.27
N TRP A 683 11.14 -30.64 3.70
CA TRP A 683 10.56 -31.95 3.36
C TRP A 683 9.87 -31.94 1.99
N PHE A 684 9.23 -30.83 1.63
CA PHE A 684 8.46 -30.69 0.39
C PHE A 684 8.87 -29.41 -0.36
N PRO A 685 10.10 -29.37 -0.92
CA PRO A 685 10.53 -28.23 -1.70
C PRO A 685 9.63 -28.09 -2.95
N PRO A 686 9.03 -26.92 -3.20
CA PRO A 686 8.15 -26.72 -4.35
C PRO A 686 8.92 -26.83 -5.67
N ALA A 687 8.28 -27.26 -6.75
CA ALA A 687 8.93 -27.26 -8.07
C ALA A 687 9.34 -25.84 -8.52
N ILE A 688 8.57 -24.84 -8.10
CA ILE A 688 8.81 -23.42 -8.36
C ILE A 688 8.85 -22.70 -7.02
N LEU A 689 9.98 -22.08 -6.71
CA LEU A 689 10.18 -21.29 -5.50
C LEU A 689 10.19 -19.80 -5.86
N ASP A 690 9.16 -19.07 -5.40
CA ASP A 690 9.12 -17.62 -5.55
C ASP A 690 10.12 -16.98 -4.59
N THR A 691 11.00 -16.13 -5.14
CA THR A 691 11.97 -15.38 -4.33
C THR A 691 11.33 -14.19 -3.64
N GLY A 692 10.16 -13.71 -4.07
CA GLY A 692 9.55 -12.47 -3.60
C GLY A 692 10.16 -11.20 -4.21
N GLN A 693 11.08 -11.34 -5.19
CA GLN A 693 11.61 -10.24 -6.02
C GLN A 693 10.96 -10.22 -7.43
N GLY A 694 9.94 -11.04 -7.64
CA GLY A 694 9.25 -11.16 -8.93
C GLY A 694 9.88 -12.14 -9.91
N PHE A 695 10.94 -12.86 -9.53
CA PHE A 695 11.52 -13.98 -10.28
C PHE A 695 11.55 -15.25 -9.42
N LYS A 696 11.65 -16.41 -10.08
CA LYS A 696 11.47 -17.74 -9.50
C LYS A 696 12.71 -18.61 -9.68
N LEU A 697 13.01 -19.41 -8.65
CA LEU A 697 13.92 -20.54 -8.75
C LEU A 697 13.11 -21.78 -9.15
N VAL A 698 13.67 -22.60 -10.02
CA VAL A 698 12.94 -23.67 -10.73
C VAL A 698 13.67 -25.00 -10.61
N ARG A 699 12.87 -26.05 -10.50
CA ARG A 699 13.29 -27.43 -10.44
C ARG A 699 12.48 -28.26 -11.43
N SER A 700 13.18 -29.14 -12.14
CA SER A 700 12.60 -30.17 -13.01
C SER A 700 12.14 -31.42 -12.27
#